data_AF-A0A3M6U2M1-F1
#
_entry.id   AF-A0A3M6U2M1-F1
#
_cell.length_a   1.000
_cell.length_b   1.000
_cell.length_c   1.000
_cell.angle_alpha   90.00
_cell.angle_beta   90.00
_cell.angle_gamma   90.00
#
_symmetry.space_group_name_H-M   'P 1'
#
loop_
_entity.id
_entity.type
_entity.pdbx_description
1 polymer ?
#
loop_
_entity_poly.entity_id
_entity_poly.type
_entity_poly.pdbx_seq_one_letter_code
_entity_poly.pdbx_strand_id
1 'polypeptide(L)'
;MENRSPPDPLYVLRGTEAALNVVKFAPKSVREEGLLLSGSAKGIISLWNLKTKRSEIILDGHDGHAILAADFHPCGNVISHGRDGYLRIWQCSEGRKEVVNSITAPFLGFCQFCVLLRGYKSHWIGLPSASNSQVNIHDLESKEILFALKPDNGKSLVLCMDVDKEDLRIVSGSAGSKLCVSSVTPQHSITVEKEIELKNPGIASVKIRKDRKILATGGWDGRIRIYSWKTLKPLAYLSYHTQTINTVDFSEDLCDHGQLLAAGGKDSRISEDFLNHTVMAFRRRVRRNLILLLIFTFISVGLFFALLQTSRDVVKNRNVFQSGSTFITTSNLTTNEAPLEIKTSSVNDLTERMLQHKVKSRQVLLVVAHGRSGSTFLADIFDKHPRVFYIFEPLHGIRKMQVGDYDTFATNYLQQIFQCNFSMGNTSKEIGRFFRFYSRALSSPPFCKYKQGDPKWSRKYCSPVTQKKLEHTCKVQHNTVVYKLLLDRIPGQSLERLFHVCEMADVECKIIYLIRDMRPVVMSSQKVAFFREVDRKTRPSLRQFVYSCCEMIERNLYLVKKFPPSLRSRVRLVRYEDLAAEPLQVFDSLYRFAELEMLENIKQWIVKITQPSFADLKKEEKRPVSMIRNSLEVLNKWRLLADSCFVDVIERYCRDAMKLMGYVATDGSVEMLQNSTIPLFNENYTAQNWI
;
A
#
# COMPACT_ATOMS: atom_id res chain seq x y z
N MET A 1 -35.20 -15.69 32.81
CA MET A 1 -34.05 -15.91 31.91
C MET A 1 -33.47 -17.25 32.27
N GLU A 2 -33.68 -18.25 31.44
CA GLU A 2 -33.06 -19.58 31.63
C GLU A 2 -31.54 -19.41 31.68
N ASN A 3 -30.96 -19.99 32.72
CA ASN A 3 -29.54 -19.96 33.03
C ASN A 3 -28.81 -20.84 31.99
N ARG A 4 -28.64 -20.33 30.76
CA ARG A 4 -27.83 -21.02 29.75
C ARG A 4 -26.39 -21.03 30.26
N SER A 5 -25.87 -22.23 30.48
CA SER A 5 -24.45 -22.43 30.69
C SER A 5 -23.67 -21.74 29.58
N PRO A 6 -22.51 -21.14 29.88
CA PRO A 6 -21.64 -20.63 28.83
C PRO A 6 -21.37 -21.76 27.83
N PRO A 7 -21.31 -21.46 26.53
CA PRO A 7 -21.01 -22.47 25.52
C PRO A 7 -19.69 -23.16 25.85
N ASP A 8 -19.65 -24.48 25.64
CA ASP A 8 -18.42 -25.26 25.82
C ASP A 8 -17.31 -24.70 24.91
N PRO A 9 -16.04 -24.70 25.36
CA PRO A 9 -14.95 -24.20 24.55
C PRO A 9 -14.85 -24.98 23.25
N LEU A 10 -14.72 -24.27 22.12
CA LEU A 10 -14.54 -24.88 20.79
C LEU A 10 -13.34 -25.85 20.76
N TYR A 11 -12.32 -25.57 21.58
CA TYR A 11 -11.20 -26.48 21.82
C TYR A 11 -10.49 -26.17 23.15
N VAL A 12 -9.89 -27.20 23.78
CA VAL A 12 -9.06 -27.07 24.98
C VAL A 12 -7.62 -27.49 24.63
N LEU A 13 -6.72 -26.52 24.53
CA LEU A 13 -5.28 -26.76 24.35
C LEU A 13 -4.67 -27.21 25.68
N ARG A 14 -4.10 -28.42 25.72
CA ARG A 14 -3.44 -28.98 26.91
C ARG A 14 -1.97 -29.22 26.61
N GLY A 15 -1.09 -28.76 27.50
CA GLY A 15 0.35 -29.07 27.41
C GLY A 15 1.26 -28.37 28.41
N THR A 16 0.73 -27.59 29.35
CA THR A 16 1.50 -27.07 30.49
C THR A 16 0.85 -27.52 31.81
N GLU A 17 1.62 -28.13 32.70
CA GLU A 17 1.18 -28.52 34.07
C GLU A 17 1.23 -27.37 35.08
N ALA A 18 1.22 -26.12 34.59
CA ALA A 18 1.38 -24.92 35.39
C ALA A 18 0.34 -23.88 35.01
N ALA A 19 0.01 -23.00 35.97
CA ALA A 19 -0.89 -21.88 35.73
C ALA A 19 -0.37 -21.01 34.58
N LEU A 20 -1.29 -20.55 33.71
CA LEU A 20 -0.97 -19.65 32.61
C LEU A 20 -1.24 -18.21 33.04
N ASN A 21 -0.23 -17.35 32.91
CA ASN A 21 -0.33 -15.93 33.24
C ASN A 21 -0.62 -15.08 31.99
N VAL A 22 -0.29 -15.60 30.81
CA VAL A 22 -0.36 -14.86 29.55
C VAL A 22 -0.98 -15.71 28.46
N VAL A 23 -1.87 -15.09 27.68
CA VAL A 23 -2.39 -15.63 26.42
C VAL A 23 -2.48 -14.49 25.40
N LYS A 24 -1.93 -14.69 24.20
CA LYS A 24 -1.98 -13.70 23.11
C LYS A 24 -2.18 -14.34 21.75
N PHE A 25 -3.13 -13.84 20.97
CA PHE A 25 -3.24 -14.21 19.56
C PHE A 25 -2.10 -13.60 18.77
N ALA A 26 -1.47 -14.40 17.90
CA ALA A 26 -0.48 -13.87 16.98
C ALA A 26 -1.15 -12.96 15.95
N PRO A 27 -0.55 -11.80 15.64
CA PRO A 27 -1.01 -11.02 14.53
C PRO A 27 -0.83 -11.80 13.23
N LYS A 28 -1.74 -11.66 12.28
CA LYS A 28 -1.61 -12.31 10.96
C LYS A 28 -0.35 -11.93 10.20
N SER A 29 0.22 -10.76 10.48
CA SER A 29 1.50 -10.32 9.91
C SER A 29 2.66 -11.22 10.36
N VAL A 30 2.53 -11.92 11.49
CA VAL A 30 3.54 -12.80 12.07
C VAL A 30 3.47 -14.22 11.52
N ARG A 31 2.29 -14.80 11.30
CA ARG A 31 2.06 -16.05 10.52
C ARG A 31 0.61 -16.14 10.05
N GLU A 32 0.38 -16.72 8.87
CA GLU A 32 -0.97 -16.87 8.29
C GLU A 32 -1.81 -17.97 8.94
N GLU A 33 -1.14 -18.98 9.50
CA GLU A 33 -1.70 -20.03 10.33
C GLU A 33 -1.90 -19.45 11.72
N GLY A 34 -3.14 -19.20 12.13
CA GLY A 34 -3.43 -18.53 13.41
C GLY A 34 -2.65 -19.18 14.56
N LEU A 35 -1.75 -18.42 15.17
CA LEU A 35 -0.97 -18.86 16.32
C LEU A 35 -1.54 -18.27 17.60
N LEU A 36 -1.38 -19.00 18.70
CA LEU A 36 -1.67 -18.53 20.05
C LEU A 36 -0.39 -18.66 20.88
N LEU A 37 0.03 -17.58 21.52
CA LEU A 37 1.12 -17.56 22.50
C LEU A 37 0.55 -17.77 23.89
N SER A 38 1.19 -18.59 24.70
CA SER A 38 0.89 -18.73 26.13
C SER A 38 2.16 -18.69 26.97
N GLY A 39 2.11 -18.03 28.13
CA GLY A 39 3.20 -17.98 29.10
C GLY A 39 2.78 -18.56 30.45
N SER A 40 3.62 -19.42 31.03
CA SER A 40 3.31 -20.16 32.26
C SER A 40 4.02 -19.61 33.51
N ALA A 41 3.53 -20.01 34.68
CA ALA A 41 4.14 -19.74 35.97
C ALA A 41 5.48 -20.47 36.21
N LYS A 42 5.83 -21.46 35.37
CA LYS A 42 7.11 -22.19 35.41
C LYS A 42 8.11 -21.68 34.36
N GLY A 43 7.91 -20.49 33.79
CA GLY A 43 8.84 -19.91 32.81
C GLY A 43 8.74 -20.47 31.39
N ILE A 44 7.82 -21.39 31.13
CA ILE A 44 7.60 -21.95 29.79
C ILE A 44 6.74 -21.03 28.94
N ILE A 45 7.16 -20.81 27.71
CA ILE A 45 6.41 -20.10 26.67
C ILE A 45 6.07 -21.09 25.54
N SER A 46 4.80 -21.16 25.16
CA SER A 46 4.34 -22.08 24.11
C SER A 46 3.65 -21.30 22.98
N LEU A 47 3.97 -21.63 21.73
CA LEU A 47 3.22 -21.20 20.55
C LEU A 47 2.40 -22.37 20.01
N TRP A 48 1.10 -22.17 19.95
CA TRP A 48 0.10 -23.14 19.52
C TRP A 48 -0.41 -22.78 18.14
N ASN A 49 -0.42 -23.75 17.23
CA ASN A 49 -1.12 -23.60 15.95
C ASN A 49 -2.59 -23.92 16.15
N LEU A 50 -3.46 -22.95 15.88
CA LEU A 50 -4.91 -23.08 16.07
C LEU A 50 -5.57 -23.96 15.02
N LYS A 51 -4.94 -24.16 13.85
CA LYS A 51 -5.42 -25.05 12.80
C LYS A 51 -5.12 -26.51 13.12
N THR A 52 -3.88 -26.80 13.52
CA THR A 52 -3.45 -28.17 13.88
C THR A 52 -3.74 -28.53 15.33
N LYS A 53 -3.99 -27.52 16.16
CA LYS A 53 -4.31 -27.60 17.59
C LYS A 53 -3.17 -28.20 18.43
N ARG A 54 -1.93 -28.01 17.98
CA ARG A 54 -0.71 -28.53 18.63
C ARG A 54 0.24 -27.39 18.96
N SER A 55 1.09 -27.59 19.97
CA SER A 55 2.23 -26.72 20.21
C SER A 55 3.26 -26.92 19.10
N GLU A 56 3.58 -25.85 18.37
CA GLU A 56 4.65 -25.87 17.38
C GLU A 56 6.00 -25.59 18.02
N ILE A 57 6.00 -24.67 18.99
CA ILE A 57 7.22 -24.18 19.63
C ILE A 57 6.99 -24.12 21.13
N ILE A 58 7.95 -24.65 21.87
CA ILE A 58 8.06 -24.53 23.33
C ILE A 58 9.44 -23.94 23.58
N LEU A 59 9.46 -22.85 24.35
CA LEU A 59 10.66 -22.12 24.78
C LEU A 59 10.74 -22.24 26.30
N ASP A 60 11.91 -22.63 26.80
CA ASP A 60 12.24 -22.49 28.22
C ASP A 60 12.74 -21.07 28.43
N GLY A 61 11.82 -20.21 28.84
CA GLY A 61 11.93 -18.78 28.67
C GLY A 61 12.75 -18.11 29.74
N HIS A 62 12.55 -18.47 31.00
CA HIS A 62 13.00 -17.70 32.16
C HIS A 62 13.42 -18.60 33.33
N ASP A 63 14.04 -19.74 33.03
CA ASP A 63 14.74 -20.60 34.01
C ASP A 63 13.85 -20.96 35.21
N GLY A 64 12.60 -21.38 34.94
CA GLY A 64 11.61 -21.72 35.96
C GLY A 64 10.83 -20.54 36.58
N HIS A 65 11.24 -19.30 36.35
CA HIS A 65 10.57 -18.12 36.88
C HIS A 65 9.30 -17.79 36.11
N ALA A 66 8.26 -17.34 36.81
CA ALA A 66 6.96 -17.05 36.22
C ALA A 66 7.06 -16.01 35.08
N ILE A 67 6.40 -16.32 33.95
CA ILE A 67 6.19 -15.34 32.89
C ILE A 67 5.18 -14.30 33.37
N LEU A 68 5.56 -13.03 33.40
CA LEU A 68 4.70 -11.92 33.82
C LEU A 68 3.92 -11.36 32.63
N ALA A 69 4.56 -11.25 31.48
CA ALA A 69 3.97 -10.79 30.24
C ALA A 69 4.71 -11.40 29.04
N ALA A 70 4.02 -11.53 27.92
CA ALA A 70 4.59 -11.97 26.65
C ALA A 70 3.76 -11.40 25.50
N ASP A 71 4.41 -11.01 24.40
CA ASP A 71 3.74 -10.45 23.23
C ASP A 71 4.55 -10.75 21.95
N PHE A 72 3.92 -10.58 20.79
CA PHE A 72 4.60 -10.70 19.51
C PHE A 72 5.30 -9.39 19.15
N HIS A 73 6.59 -9.50 18.83
CA HIS A 73 7.29 -8.45 18.13
C HIS A 73 6.73 -8.33 16.71
N PRO A 74 6.62 -7.11 16.14
CA PRO A 74 6.16 -6.90 14.77
C PRO A 74 6.94 -7.68 13.70
N CYS A 75 8.20 -8.04 13.99
CA CYS A 75 9.03 -8.87 13.10
C CYS A 75 8.78 -10.36 13.18
N GLY A 76 7.83 -10.77 14.01
CA GLY A 76 7.51 -12.17 14.25
C GLY A 76 8.39 -12.87 15.27
N ASN A 77 9.27 -12.13 15.95
CA ASN A 77 9.93 -12.59 17.17
C ASN A 77 8.93 -12.58 18.33
N VAL A 78 9.21 -13.35 19.37
CA VAL A 78 8.43 -13.33 20.62
C VAL A 78 9.19 -12.50 21.65
N ILE A 79 8.48 -11.67 22.40
CA ILE A 79 9.04 -10.97 23.56
C ILE A 79 8.42 -11.58 24.81
N SER A 80 9.24 -11.86 25.81
CA SER A 80 8.79 -12.32 27.13
C SER A 80 9.45 -11.54 28.25
N HIS A 81 8.69 -11.30 29.31
CA HIS A 81 9.15 -10.67 30.54
C HIS A 81 8.93 -11.66 31.68
N GLY A 82 10.03 -12.09 32.30
CA GLY A 82 10.03 -13.04 33.40
C GLY A 82 10.16 -12.37 34.74
N ARG A 83 9.77 -13.10 35.78
CA ARG A 83 10.01 -12.71 37.18
C ARG A 83 11.48 -12.83 37.59
N ASP A 84 12.33 -13.36 36.72
CA ASP A 84 13.79 -13.35 36.81
C ASP A 84 14.38 -11.93 36.61
N GLY A 85 13.55 -10.94 36.28
CA GLY A 85 13.98 -9.56 36.08
C GLY A 85 14.57 -9.32 34.69
N TYR A 86 14.31 -10.20 33.72
CA TYR A 86 14.75 -10.03 32.35
C TYR A 86 13.58 -9.96 31.38
N LEU A 87 13.76 -9.14 30.36
CA LEU A 87 13.01 -9.21 29.13
C LEU A 87 13.87 -9.89 28.07
N ARG A 88 13.34 -10.94 27.43
CA ARG A 88 14.04 -11.74 26.40
C ARG A 88 13.29 -11.64 25.08
N ILE A 89 14.04 -11.49 23.99
CA ILE A 89 13.54 -11.50 22.62
C ILE A 89 13.97 -12.80 21.96
N TRP A 90 13.00 -13.54 21.44
CA TRP A 90 13.17 -14.88 20.90
C TRP A 90 12.97 -14.89 19.41
N GLN A 91 13.93 -15.45 18.69
CA GLN A 91 13.74 -15.79 17.29
C GLN A 91 13.10 -17.18 17.18
N CYS A 92 11.89 -17.20 16.64
CA CYS A 92 11.05 -18.41 16.53
C CYS A 92 10.82 -18.84 15.06
N SER A 93 11.67 -18.39 14.14
CA SER A 93 11.63 -18.74 12.71
C SER A 93 12.60 -19.88 12.38
N GLU A 94 12.23 -20.75 11.43
CA GLU A 94 13.14 -21.73 10.81
C GLU A 94 13.75 -22.75 11.79
N GLY A 95 12.99 -23.16 12.82
CA GLY A 95 13.43 -24.18 13.79
C GLY A 95 14.41 -23.66 14.85
N ARG A 96 14.82 -22.39 14.80
CA ARG A 96 15.62 -21.75 15.85
C ARG A 96 14.74 -21.38 17.05
N LYS A 97 15.33 -21.47 18.24
CA LYS A 97 14.69 -21.18 19.54
C LYS A 97 15.65 -20.42 20.45
N GLU A 98 16.32 -19.41 19.89
CA GLU A 98 17.39 -18.69 20.58
C GLU A 98 16.95 -17.31 21.05
N VAL A 99 17.57 -16.86 22.14
CA VAL A 99 17.45 -15.49 22.62
C VAL A 99 18.36 -14.63 21.75
N VAL A 100 17.77 -13.76 20.93
CA VAL A 100 18.53 -12.83 20.08
C VAL A 100 18.93 -11.57 20.82
N ASN A 101 18.17 -11.18 21.86
CA ASN A 101 18.50 -10.03 22.69
C ASN A 101 17.85 -10.18 24.08
N SER A 102 18.48 -9.56 25.08
CA SER A 102 17.93 -9.46 26.43
C SER A 102 18.17 -8.07 27.02
N ILE A 103 17.19 -7.62 27.79
CA ILE A 103 17.17 -6.33 28.48
C ILE A 103 16.88 -6.60 29.96
N THR A 104 17.68 -6.01 30.84
CA THR A 104 17.43 -6.08 32.29
C THR A 104 16.18 -5.26 32.62
N ALA A 105 15.20 -5.90 33.23
CA ALA A 105 13.93 -5.33 33.69
C ALA A 105 13.73 -5.70 35.16
N PRO A 106 14.55 -5.16 36.08
CA PRO A 106 14.62 -5.64 37.48
C PRO A 106 13.36 -5.31 38.30
N PHE A 107 12.47 -4.49 37.74
CA PHE A 107 11.29 -4.00 38.43
C PHE A 107 10.09 -4.90 38.15
N LEU A 108 9.75 -5.69 39.15
CA LEU A 108 8.70 -6.69 39.09
C LEU A 108 7.34 -6.04 39.40
N GLY A 109 6.84 -5.24 38.45
CA GLY A 109 5.49 -4.68 38.51
C GLY A 109 4.43 -5.67 37.99
N PHE A 110 3.18 -5.53 38.44
CA PHE A 110 2.02 -6.23 37.87
C PHE A 110 1.66 -5.77 36.44
N CYS A 111 2.39 -4.78 35.91
CA CYS A 111 2.09 -4.18 34.62
C CYS A 111 2.45 -5.12 33.46
N GLN A 112 1.45 -5.44 32.62
CA GLN A 112 1.72 -6.05 31.32
C GLN A 112 2.52 -5.04 30.48
N PHE A 113 3.72 -5.41 30.01
CA PHE A 113 4.46 -4.57 29.08
C PHE A 113 3.66 -4.40 27.79
N CYS A 114 3.80 -3.25 27.14
CA CYS A 114 3.24 -3.01 25.82
C CYS A 114 4.36 -2.68 24.86
N VAL A 115 4.35 -3.33 23.70
CA VAL A 115 5.26 -3.01 22.59
C VAL A 115 4.67 -1.83 21.83
N LEU A 116 5.32 -0.67 21.99
CA LEU A 116 5.07 0.52 21.19
C LEU A 116 5.78 0.39 19.85
N LEU A 117 4.99 0.37 18.79
CA LEU A 117 5.50 0.57 17.44
C LEU A 117 5.49 2.08 17.16
N ARG A 118 6.66 2.70 17.19
CA ARG A 118 6.88 4.00 16.54
C ARG A 118 7.75 3.74 15.32
N GLY A 119 7.38 4.32 14.18
CA GLY A 119 8.02 4.02 12.90
C GLY A 119 9.55 4.20 12.88
N TYR A 120 10.15 3.41 11.97
CA TYR A 120 11.39 3.59 11.20
C TYR A 120 12.75 3.64 11.92
N LYS A 121 12.84 3.72 13.26
CA LYS A 121 14.15 3.78 13.95
C LYS A 121 14.38 2.76 15.07
N SER A 122 13.35 2.36 15.81
CA SER A 122 13.44 1.36 16.87
C SER A 122 12.04 1.00 17.39
N HIS A 123 11.92 -0.15 18.06
CA HIS A 123 10.70 -0.51 18.79
C HIS A 123 10.83 0.02 20.22
N TRP A 124 9.75 0.57 20.75
CA TRP A 124 9.72 1.06 22.12
C TRP A 124 9.00 0.07 23.00
N ILE A 125 9.44 -0.08 24.24
CA ILE A 125 8.79 -0.97 25.19
C ILE A 125 8.55 -0.27 26.52
N GLY A 126 7.29 -0.30 26.96
CA GLY A 126 6.91 0.22 28.26
C GLY A 126 7.15 -0.82 29.34
N LEU A 127 8.07 -0.51 30.28
CA LEU A 127 8.38 -1.35 31.43
C LEU A 127 8.06 -0.61 32.73
N PRO A 128 7.61 -1.32 33.78
CA PRO A 128 7.47 -0.71 35.10
C PRO A 128 8.82 -0.19 35.61
N SER A 129 8.80 0.97 36.26
CA SER A 129 9.97 1.55 36.93
C SER A 129 10.08 1.05 38.38
N ALA A 130 11.21 1.32 39.04
CA ALA A 130 11.47 0.98 40.45
C ALA A 130 10.36 1.41 41.41
N SER A 131 9.75 2.56 41.13
CA SER A 131 8.67 3.09 41.97
C SER A 131 7.32 2.41 41.73
N ASN A 132 7.18 1.56 40.72
CA ASN A 132 5.94 0.90 40.25
C ASN A 132 4.77 1.85 39.90
N SER A 133 4.89 3.14 40.17
CA SER A 133 3.96 4.22 39.83
C SER A 133 4.31 4.95 38.53
N GLN A 134 5.40 4.52 37.88
CA GLN A 134 5.89 5.08 36.63
C GLN A 134 6.17 3.95 35.64
N VAL A 135 6.01 4.24 34.36
CA VAL A 135 6.39 3.34 33.27
C VAL A 135 7.55 3.99 32.51
N ASN A 136 8.69 3.33 32.48
CA ASN A 136 9.81 3.73 31.64
C ASN A 136 9.57 3.21 30.23
N ILE A 137 9.69 4.09 29.24
CA ILE A 137 9.69 3.70 27.85
C ILE A 137 11.14 3.54 27.42
N HIS A 138 11.50 2.29 27.16
CA HIS A 138 12.83 1.91 26.72
C HIS A 138 12.87 1.82 25.20
N ASP A 139 14.03 2.17 24.65
CA ASP A 139 14.40 1.79 23.30
C ASP A 139 14.86 0.33 23.27
N LEU A 140 14.28 -0.50 22.41
CA LEU A 140 14.64 -1.91 22.34
C LEU A 140 16.05 -2.14 21.77
N GLU A 141 16.53 -1.21 20.94
CA GLU A 141 17.81 -1.31 20.24
C GLU A 141 18.94 -0.77 21.13
N SER A 142 18.84 0.49 21.58
CA SER A 142 19.88 1.11 22.42
C SER A 142 19.82 0.64 23.87
N LYS A 143 18.70 0.04 24.30
CA LYS A 143 18.40 -0.36 25.69
C LYS A 143 18.32 0.81 26.66
N GLU A 144 18.37 2.05 26.17
CA GLU A 144 18.29 3.25 26.99
C GLU A 144 16.84 3.57 27.36
N ILE A 145 16.66 4.20 28.52
CA ILE A 145 15.37 4.77 28.91
C ILE A 145 15.21 6.08 28.15
N LEU A 146 14.24 6.15 27.25
CA LEU A 146 13.96 7.35 26.47
C LEU A 146 13.21 8.38 27.32
N PHE A 147 12.18 7.93 28.05
CA PHE A 147 11.34 8.80 28.87
C PHE A 147 10.51 8.00 29.89
N ALA A 148 10.03 8.67 30.93
CA ALA A 148 9.19 8.08 31.97
C ALA A 148 7.77 8.65 31.92
N LEU A 149 6.78 7.78 31.78
CA LEU A 149 5.36 8.09 31.94
C LEU A 149 5.01 8.03 33.43
N LYS A 150 4.39 9.11 33.95
CA LYS A 150 3.89 9.18 35.34
C LYS A 150 2.37 9.38 35.35
N PRO A 151 1.56 8.32 35.13
CA PRO A 151 0.11 8.44 35.17
C PRO A 151 -0.35 8.91 36.56
N ASP A 152 -1.40 9.73 36.63
CA ASP A 152 -1.93 10.27 37.90
C ASP A 152 -0.84 10.93 38.77
N ASN A 153 0.13 11.59 38.12
CA ASN A 153 1.30 12.20 38.76
C ASN A 153 2.11 11.24 39.66
N GLY A 154 2.06 9.94 39.38
CA GLY A 154 2.78 8.92 40.15
C GLY A 154 2.16 8.57 41.50
N LYS A 155 0.90 8.96 41.75
CA LYS A 155 0.18 8.65 42.99
C LYS A 155 -0.27 7.19 43.10
N SER A 156 -0.47 6.53 41.96
CA SER A 156 -1.06 5.19 41.87
C SER A 156 -0.17 4.25 41.07
N LEU A 157 -0.19 2.95 41.42
CA LEU A 157 0.54 1.91 40.70
C LEU A 157 -0.04 1.72 39.29
N VAL A 158 0.81 1.66 38.28
CA VAL A 158 0.37 1.42 36.89
C VAL A 158 0.28 -0.09 36.66
N LEU A 159 -0.88 -0.55 36.20
CA LEU A 159 -1.20 -1.98 36.11
C LEU A 159 -1.34 -2.48 34.67
N CYS A 160 -1.67 -1.59 33.74
CA CYS A 160 -1.78 -1.95 32.34
C CYS A 160 -1.62 -0.73 31.45
N MET A 161 -1.21 -0.98 30.22
CA MET A 161 -1.11 0.06 29.21
C MET A 161 -1.37 -0.52 27.81
N ASP A 162 -1.83 0.33 26.91
CA ASP A 162 -1.96 0.01 25.51
C ASP A 162 -1.74 1.27 24.65
N VAL A 163 -1.40 1.08 23.38
CA VAL A 163 -0.90 2.19 22.55
C VAL A 163 -1.54 2.22 21.18
N ASP A 164 -1.97 3.42 20.80
CA ASP A 164 -2.31 3.79 19.44
C ASP A 164 -1.03 4.19 18.68
N LYS A 165 -0.59 3.29 17.80
CA LYS A 165 0.66 3.39 17.05
C LYS A 165 0.66 4.50 16.00
N GLU A 166 -0.52 4.87 15.50
CA GLU A 166 -0.68 5.86 14.43
C GLU A 166 -0.65 7.29 14.99
N ASP A 167 -1.39 7.52 16.08
CA ASP A 167 -1.49 8.84 16.70
C ASP A 167 -0.44 9.03 17.82
N LEU A 168 0.36 8.00 18.12
CA LEU A 168 1.32 7.93 19.24
C LEU A 168 0.69 8.32 20.58
N ARG A 169 -0.51 7.79 20.82
CA ARG A 169 -1.28 8.00 22.05
C ARG A 169 -1.23 6.75 22.91
N ILE A 170 -0.95 6.93 24.19
CA ILE A 170 -0.82 5.88 25.20
C ILE A 170 -2.00 5.98 26.14
N VAL A 171 -2.63 4.85 26.43
CA VAL A 171 -3.60 4.74 27.53
C VAL A 171 -3.00 3.87 28.62
N SER A 172 -3.14 4.31 29.87
CA SER A 172 -2.64 3.58 31.04
C SER A 172 -3.72 3.46 32.10
N GLY A 173 -3.93 2.23 32.59
CA GLY A 173 -4.76 1.92 33.74
C GLY A 173 -3.93 1.77 35.00
N SER A 174 -4.44 2.25 36.13
CA SER A 174 -3.77 2.21 37.43
C SER A 174 -4.64 1.52 38.48
N ALA A 175 -4.04 1.26 39.65
CA ALA A 175 -4.77 0.85 40.85
C ALA A 175 -5.69 1.97 41.40
N GLY A 176 -5.49 3.23 40.96
CA GLY A 176 -6.25 4.40 41.40
C GLY A 176 -7.60 4.55 40.70
N SER A 177 -8.25 5.70 40.93
CA SER A 177 -9.54 6.08 40.33
C SER A 177 -9.42 6.70 38.95
N LYS A 178 -8.24 6.68 38.31
CA LYS A 178 -8.02 7.38 37.04
C LYS A 178 -7.53 6.48 35.92
N LEU A 179 -8.12 6.70 34.75
CA LEU A 179 -7.62 6.26 33.46
C LEU A 179 -6.92 7.44 32.77
N CYS A 180 -5.63 7.30 32.52
CA CYS A 180 -4.81 8.38 31.97
C CYS A 180 -4.55 8.12 30.47
N VAL A 181 -4.70 9.17 29.67
CA VAL A 181 -4.36 9.18 28.24
C VAL A 181 -3.28 10.23 28.02
N SER A 182 -2.17 9.79 27.43
CA SER A 182 -1.00 10.62 27.15
C SER A 182 -0.64 10.53 25.67
N SER A 183 0.05 11.54 25.15
CA SER A 183 0.63 11.51 23.81
C SER A 183 2.12 11.73 23.84
N VAL A 184 2.79 11.20 22.82
CA VAL A 184 4.22 11.41 22.62
C VAL A 184 4.43 12.52 21.60
N THR A 185 5.14 13.56 22.00
CA THR A 185 5.47 14.70 21.14
C THR A 185 6.53 14.33 20.08
N PRO A 186 6.66 15.14 19.01
CA PRO A 186 7.75 15.00 18.05
C PRO A 186 9.14 15.11 18.70
N GLN A 187 9.27 15.85 19.80
CA GLN A 187 10.50 16.03 20.59
C GLN A 187 10.79 14.86 21.55
N HIS A 188 10.06 13.75 21.45
CA HIS A 188 10.20 12.57 22.31
C HIS A 188 9.91 12.83 23.80
N SER A 189 9.02 13.78 24.10
CA SER A 189 8.48 13.95 25.45
C SER A 189 7.05 13.39 25.54
N ILE A 190 6.66 12.91 26.72
CA ILE A 190 5.28 12.51 26.98
C ILE A 190 4.52 13.68 27.62
N THR A 191 3.32 13.93 27.12
CA THR A 191 2.36 14.86 27.74
C THR A 191 1.07 14.14 28.07
N VAL A 192 0.56 14.33 29.28
CA VAL A 192 -0.77 13.85 29.68
C VAL A 192 -1.82 14.71 28.98
N GLU A 193 -2.62 14.11 28.10
CA GLU A 193 -3.68 14.81 27.37
C GLU A 193 -4.97 14.89 28.17
N LYS A 194 -5.32 13.78 28.84
CA LYS A 194 -6.61 13.66 29.53
C LYS A 194 -6.55 12.62 30.64
N GLU A 195 -7.17 12.95 31.77
CA GLU A 195 -7.49 12.01 32.83
C GLU A 195 -9.01 11.80 32.89
N ILE A 196 -9.42 10.55 33.07
CA ILE A 196 -10.83 10.18 33.18
C ILE A 196 -11.03 9.60 34.58
N GLU A 197 -11.82 10.31 35.38
CA GLU A 197 -12.19 9.87 36.73
C GLU A 197 -13.19 8.69 36.66
N LEU A 198 -12.89 7.65 37.42
CA LEU A 198 -13.66 6.42 37.54
C LEU A 198 -14.40 6.45 38.87
N LYS A 199 -15.66 6.00 38.86
CA LYS A 199 -16.43 5.86 40.10
C LYS A 199 -15.82 4.85 41.08
N ASN A 200 -15.24 3.77 40.54
CA ASN A 200 -14.61 2.72 41.30
C ASN A 200 -13.13 2.62 40.86
N PRO A 201 -12.18 2.58 41.81
CA PRO A 201 -10.76 2.48 41.50
C PRO A 201 -10.37 1.09 40.98
N GLY A 202 -9.22 1.02 40.30
CA GLY A 202 -8.59 -0.22 39.87
C GLY A 202 -8.95 -0.65 38.45
N ILE A 203 -8.00 -0.52 37.54
CA ILE A 203 -8.04 -1.07 36.18
C ILE A 203 -6.96 -2.13 36.04
N ALA A 204 -7.36 -3.38 35.81
CA ALA A 204 -6.41 -4.48 35.63
C ALA A 204 -5.93 -4.62 34.18
N SER A 205 -6.76 -4.25 33.20
CA SER A 205 -6.45 -4.43 31.79
C SER A 205 -7.09 -3.34 30.93
N VAL A 206 -6.37 -2.93 29.88
CA VAL A 206 -6.82 -1.93 28.93
C VAL A 206 -6.42 -2.35 27.52
N LYS A 207 -7.34 -2.23 26.56
CA LYS A 207 -7.06 -2.48 25.14
C LYS A 207 -7.78 -1.52 24.21
N ILE A 208 -7.02 -0.96 23.26
CA ILE A 208 -7.51 -0.17 22.13
C ILE A 208 -7.84 -1.15 21.00
N ARG A 209 -9.04 -1.03 20.43
CA ARG A 209 -9.38 -1.85 19.28
C ARG A 209 -8.57 -1.40 18.06
N LYS A 210 -8.10 -2.37 17.26
CA LYS A 210 -7.26 -2.14 16.07
C LYS A 210 -7.81 -1.11 15.08
N ASP A 211 -9.13 -0.95 14.99
CA ASP A 211 -9.77 0.06 14.14
C ASP A 211 -9.75 1.50 14.70
N ARG A 212 -9.16 1.69 15.89
CA ARG A 212 -9.02 2.96 16.62
C ARG A 212 -10.34 3.67 16.93
N LYS A 213 -11.46 2.95 16.93
CA LYS A 213 -12.77 3.55 17.25
C LYS A 213 -13.11 3.49 18.73
N ILE A 214 -12.73 2.40 19.40
CA ILE A 214 -13.11 2.14 20.80
C ILE A 214 -11.93 1.65 21.63
N LEU A 215 -12.07 1.84 22.93
CA LEU A 215 -11.17 1.43 24.00
C LEU A 215 -11.97 0.63 25.03
N ALA A 216 -11.48 -0.51 25.47
CA ALA A 216 -12.05 -1.30 26.55
C ALA A 216 -11.15 -1.29 27.79
N THR A 217 -11.75 -1.22 28.98
CA THR A 217 -11.06 -1.42 30.26
C THR A 217 -11.74 -2.50 31.09
N GLY A 218 -10.95 -3.33 31.76
CA GLY A 218 -11.40 -4.29 32.75
C GLY A 218 -11.17 -3.74 34.16
N GLY A 219 -12.25 -3.51 34.91
CA GLY A 219 -12.20 -3.01 36.29
C GLY A 219 -12.13 -4.11 37.34
N TRP A 220 -11.57 -3.78 38.51
CA TRP A 220 -11.62 -4.64 39.69
C TRP A 220 -13.03 -4.87 40.24
N ASP A 221 -13.95 -3.97 39.90
CA ASP A 221 -15.37 -4.04 40.22
C ASP A 221 -16.19 -4.95 39.29
N GLY A 222 -15.53 -5.73 38.43
CA GLY A 222 -16.17 -6.65 37.49
C GLY A 222 -16.90 -5.96 36.32
N ARG A 223 -16.68 -4.66 36.14
CA ARG A 223 -17.27 -3.90 35.03
C ARG A 223 -16.27 -3.75 33.89
N ILE A 224 -16.69 -4.13 32.68
CA ILE A 224 -15.98 -3.77 31.44
C ILE A 224 -16.50 -2.41 30.99
N ARG A 225 -15.63 -1.44 30.79
CA ARG A 225 -16.03 -0.10 30.35
C ARG A 225 -15.54 0.12 28.93
N ILE A 226 -16.45 0.54 28.06
CA ILE A 226 -16.15 0.83 26.66
C ILE A 226 -16.21 2.33 26.45
N TYR A 227 -15.16 2.90 25.87
CA TYR A 227 -15.04 4.30 25.53
C TYR A 227 -14.88 4.49 24.02
N SER A 228 -15.31 5.63 23.51
CA SER A 228 -14.90 6.10 22.18
C SER A 228 -13.44 6.52 22.26
N TRP A 229 -12.56 5.94 21.45
CA TRP A 229 -11.14 6.27 21.52
C TRP A 229 -10.84 7.71 21.07
N LYS A 230 -11.53 8.17 20.02
CA LYS A 230 -11.40 9.54 19.50
C LYS A 230 -11.84 10.62 20.50
N THR A 231 -12.94 10.39 21.22
CA THR A 231 -13.55 11.42 22.08
C THR A 231 -13.36 11.17 23.58
N LEU A 232 -12.91 9.97 23.93
CA LEU A 232 -12.79 9.47 25.30
C LEU A 232 -14.11 9.55 26.09
N LYS A 233 -15.25 9.54 25.39
CA LYS A 233 -16.58 9.50 26.01
C LYS A 233 -16.96 8.04 26.31
N PRO A 234 -17.54 7.74 27.47
CA PRO A 234 -18.06 6.42 27.77
C PRO A 234 -19.19 6.08 26.80
N LEU A 235 -19.15 4.87 26.25
CA LEU A 235 -20.13 4.33 25.29
C LEU A 235 -20.99 3.25 25.93
N ALA A 236 -20.39 2.37 26.73
CA ALA A 236 -21.10 1.26 27.38
C ALA A 236 -20.40 0.82 28.67
N TYR A 237 -21.18 0.23 29.58
CA TYR A 237 -20.71 -0.47 30.77
C TYR A 237 -21.29 -1.88 30.72
N LEU A 238 -20.43 -2.89 30.58
CA LEU A 238 -20.84 -4.29 30.55
C LEU A 238 -20.62 -4.89 31.93
N SER A 239 -21.62 -5.63 32.41
CA SER A 239 -21.66 -6.18 33.76
C SER A 239 -21.97 -7.66 33.74
N TYR A 240 -21.19 -8.38 32.96
CA TYR A 240 -21.27 -9.83 32.86
C TYR A 240 -20.53 -10.52 34.00
N HIS A 241 -19.49 -9.88 34.53
CA HIS A 241 -18.66 -10.42 35.60
C HIS A 241 -19.08 -9.88 36.97
N THR A 242 -19.06 -10.76 37.97
CA THR A 242 -19.35 -10.41 39.37
C THR A 242 -18.09 -10.14 40.18
N GLN A 243 -16.92 -10.51 39.65
CA GLN A 243 -15.62 -10.30 40.26
C GLN A 243 -14.67 -9.59 39.29
N THR A 244 -13.49 -9.23 39.78
CA THR A 244 -12.43 -8.55 39.04
C THR A 244 -12.18 -9.14 37.66
N ILE A 245 -12.16 -8.27 36.65
CA ILE A 245 -11.75 -8.62 35.29
C ILE A 245 -10.23 -8.54 35.23
N ASN A 246 -9.55 -9.63 34.92
CA ASN A 246 -8.09 -9.70 34.86
C ASN A 246 -7.54 -9.30 33.50
N THR A 247 -8.28 -9.58 32.42
CA THR A 247 -7.81 -9.31 31.06
C THR A 247 -8.97 -8.99 30.13
N VAL A 248 -8.72 -8.10 29.17
CA VAL A 248 -9.60 -7.84 28.02
C VAL A 248 -8.75 -7.89 26.75
N ASP A 249 -9.30 -8.44 25.66
CA ASP A 249 -8.63 -8.41 24.35
C ASP A 249 -9.62 -8.38 23.19
N PHE A 250 -9.19 -7.80 22.07
CA PHE A 250 -9.99 -7.74 20.85
C PHE A 250 -9.48 -8.74 19.81
N SER A 251 -10.38 -9.38 19.08
CA SER A 251 -9.98 -10.15 17.89
C SER A 251 -9.45 -9.22 16.80
N GLU A 252 -8.38 -9.64 16.13
CA GLU A 252 -7.86 -8.89 14.98
C GLU A 252 -8.81 -8.95 13.77
N ASP A 253 -9.50 -10.08 13.59
CA ASP A 253 -10.39 -10.35 12.46
C ASP A 253 -11.84 -9.94 12.73
N LEU A 254 -12.52 -9.56 11.65
CA LEU A 254 -13.98 -9.71 11.58
C LEU A 254 -14.29 -11.20 11.43
N CYS A 255 -14.94 -11.78 12.43
CA CYS A 255 -15.78 -12.95 12.20
C CYS A 255 -16.96 -12.54 11.30
N ASP A 256 -17.68 -13.48 10.70
CA ASP A 256 -18.85 -13.17 9.84
C ASP A 256 -19.95 -12.35 10.56
N HIS A 257 -19.85 -12.19 11.88
CA HIS A 257 -20.73 -11.41 12.74
C HIS A 257 -20.08 -10.16 13.39
N GLY A 258 -18.81 -9.82 13.12
CA GLY A 258 -18.10 -8.66 13.68
C GLY A 258 -16.78 -8.98 14.38
N GLN A 259 -16.11 -7.98 14.95
CA GLN A 259 -14.95 -8.15 15.84
C GLN A 259 -15.42 -8.54 17.24
N LEU A 260 -14.77 -9.53 17.84
CA LEU A 260 -15.06 -10.04 19.18
C LEU A 260 -14.27 -9.26 20.23
N LEU A 261 -14.89 -9.03 21.38
CA LEU A 261 -14.22 -8.67 22.63
C LEU A 261 -14.32 -9.87 23.57
N ALA A 262 -13.17 -10.34 24.03
CA ALA A 262 -13.08 -11.33 25.09
C ALA A 262 -12.65 -10.66 26.39
N ALA A 263 -13.29 -11.02 27.50
CA ALA A 263 -12.87 -10.63 28.83
C ALA A 263 -12.79 -11.86 29.75
N GLY A 264 -11.72 -11.95 30.53
CA GLY A 264 -11.52 -13.01 31.51
C GLY A 264 -11.51 -12.44 32.92
N GLY A 265 -12.35 -12.99 33.80
CA GLY A 265 -12.50 -12.55 35.19
C GLY A 265 -12.11 -13.60 36.22
N LYS A 266 -11.92 -13.16 37.47
CA LYS A 266 -11.66 -14.03 38.65
C LYS A 266 -12.85 -14.93 39.00
N ASP A 267 -14.03 -14.60 38.49
CA ASP A 267 -15.25 -15.41 38.57
C ASP A 267 -15.22 -16.68 37.70
N SER A 268 -14.06 -17.00 37.10
CA SER A 268 -13.83 -18.18 36.26
C SER A 268 -14.72 -18.22 35.01
N ARG A 269 -15.23 -17.06 34.57
CA ARG A 269 -16.02 -16.91 33.35
C ARG A 269 -15.21 -16.17 32.29
N ILE A 270 -15.50 -16.47 31.02
CA ILE A 270 -15.07 -15.69 29.86
C ILE A 270 -16.34 -15.15 29.20
N SER A 271 -16.46 -13.83 29.08
CA SER A 271 -17.55 -13.21 28.31
C SER A 271 -17.05 -12.85 26.92
N GLU A 272 -17.69 -13.37 25.88
CA GLU A 272 -17.49 -12.94 24.49
C GLU A 272 -18.65 -12.05 24.05
N ASP A 273 -18.35 -10.85 23.56
CA ASP A 273 -19.36 -9.91 23.07
C ASP A 273 -19.06 -9.44 21.64
N PHE A 274 -20.11 -9.35 20.83
CA PHE A 274 -20.06 -8.77 19.49
C PHE A 274 -20.20 -7.26 19.58
N LEU A 275 -19.06 -6.57 19.60
CA LEU A 275 -19.04 -5.11 19.45
C LEU A 275 -19.13 -4.72 17.96
N ASN A 276 -20.28 -5.00 17.38
CA ASN A 276 -20.64 -4.50 16.06
C ASN A 276 -20.75 -2.96 16.06
N HIS A 277 -20.76 -2.39 14.85
CA HIS A 277 -21.05 -0.96 14.59
C HIS A 277 -22.35 -0.43 15.26
N THR A 278 -23.15 -1.30 15.90
CA THR A 278 -24.40 -1.07 16.61
C THR A 278 -24.30 -0.11 17.79
N VAL A 279 -23.14 0.02 18.46
CA VAL A 279 -22.95 1.08 19.50
C VAL A 279 -22.98 2.49 18.89
N MET A 280 -22.78 2.63 17.56
CA MET A 280 -23.05 3.89 16.84
C MET A 280 -24.49 4.00 16.30
N ALA A 281 -25.28 2.91 16.31
CA ALA A 281 -26.64 2.90 15.76
C ALA A 281 -27.68 3.51 16.72
N PHE A 282 -27.36 3.66 18.01
CA PHE A 282 -28.24 4.38 18.94
C PHE A 282 -28.37 5.88 18.57
N ARG A 283 -27.31 6.47 17.98
CA ARG A 283 -27.38 7.82 17.38
C ARG A 283 -28.21 7.88 16.11
N ARG A 284 -28.33 6.79 15.34
CA ARG A 284 -29.18 6.73 14.14
C ARG A 284 -30.65 6.51 14.46
N ARG A 285 -31.00 5.81 15.54
CA ARG A 285 -32.41 5.62 15.95
C ARG A 285 -33.02 6.90 16.53
N VAL A 286 -32.23 7.67 17.31
CA VAL A 286 -32.64 8.99 17.80
C VAL A 286 -32.66 10.04 16.67
N ARG A 287 -31.69 10.05 15.74
CA ARG A 287 -31.74 10.93 14.55
C ARG A 287 -32.86 10.57 13.58
N ARG A 288 -33.21 9.29 13.41
CA ARG A 288 -34.29 8.89 12.50
C ARG A 288 -35.65 9.33 13.03
N ASN A 289 -35.88 9.27 14.35
CA ASN A 289 -37.09 9.83 14.97
C ASN A 289 -37.10 11.36 14.95
N LEU A 290 -35.96 12.04 15.13
CA LEU A 290 -35.87 13.50 15.04
C LEU A 290 -36.04 14.02 13.59
N ILE A 291 -35.51 13.30 12.60
CA ILE A 291 -35.65 13.60 11.17
C ILE A 291 -37.07 13.28 10.70
N LEU A 292 -37.70 12.21 11.18
CA LEU A 292 -39.13 11.97 10.93
C LEU A 292 -40.00 13.08 11.55
N LEU A 293 -39.71 13.52 12.77
CA LEU A 293 -40.44 14.64 13.40
C LEU A 293 -40.25 15.96 12.63
N LEU A 294 -39.03 16.26 12.17
CA LEU A 294 -38.73 17.43 11.35
C LEU A 294 -39.34 17.34 9.95
N ILE A 295 -39.36 16.15 9.33
CA ILE A 295 -40.01 15.96 8.03
C ILE A 295 -41.53 16.14 8.16
N PHE A 296 -42.16 15.66 9.24
CA PHE A 296 -43.58 15.89 9.48
C PHE A 296 -43.92 17.37 9.73
N THR A 297 -43.04 18.13 10.40
CA THR A 297 -43.25 19.58 10.59
C THR A 297 -42.95 20.41 9.33
N PHE A 298 -41.99 20.00 8.48
CA PHE A 298 -41.73 20.66 7.20
C PHE A 298 -42.80 20.34 6.14
N ILE A 299 -43.40 19.14 6.16
CA ILE A 299 -44.51 18.79 5.27
C ILE A 299 -45.77 19.57 5.66
N SER A 300 -46.05 19.78 6.96
CA SER A 300 -47.21 20.57 7.39
C SER A 300 -47.07 22.07 7.07
N VAL A 301 -45.88 22.64 7.21
CA VAL A 301 -45.61 24.04 6.83
C VAL A 301 -45.59 24.21 5.31
N GLY A 302 -45.05 23.24 4.56
CA GLY A 302 -45.04 23.26 3.09
C GLY A 302 -46.44 23.14 2.46
N LEU A 303 -47.33 22.31 3.02
CA LEU A 303 -48.73 22.24 2.62
C LEU A 303 -49.50 23.54 2.95
N PHE A 304 -49.17 24.20 4.07
CA PHE A 304 -49.76 25.49 4.42
C PHE A 304 -49.35 26.61 3.44
N PHE A 305 -48.08 26.65 3.02
CA PHE A 305 -47.60 27.61 2.01
C PHE A 305 -48.10 27.28 0.60
N ALA A 306 -48.22 26.01 0.22
CA ALA A 306 -48.76 25.61 -1.08
C ALA A 306 -50.25 25.99 -1.22
N LEU A 307 -51.05 25.86 -0.16
CA LEU A 307 -52.45 26.30 -0.13
C LEU A 307 -52.60 27.83 -0.18
N LEU A 308 -51.63 28.58 0.34
CA LEU A 308 -51.58 30.05 0.25
C LEU A 308 -51.14 30.55 -1.15
N GLN A 309 -50.46 29.72 -1.94
CA GLN A 309 -49.99 30.09 -3.27
C GLN A 309 -51.03 29.79 -4.35
N THR A 310 -51.82 28.72 -4.17
CA THR A 310 -52.95 28.39 -5.05
C THR A 310 -54.12 29.37 -4.97
N SER A 311 -54.18 30.25 -3.97
CA SER A 311 -55.18 31.33 -3.88
C SER A 311 -54.74 32.64 -4.53
N ARG A 312 -53.47 32.77 -4.96
CA ARG A 312 -52.97 33.99 -5.64
C ARG A 312 -52.87 33.87 -7.16
N ASP A 313 -52.80 32.67 -7.72
CA ASP A 313 -52.62 32.46 -9.17
C ASP A 313 -53.94 32.36 -9.97
N VAL A 314 -55.11 32.47 -9.32
CA VAL A 314 -56.43 32.42 -9.98
C VAL A 314 -56.90 33.80 -10.49
N VAL A 315 -56.18 34.90 -10.25
CA VAL A 315 -56.62 36.26 -10.62
C VAL A 315 -55.82 36.90 -11.78
N LYS A 316 -54.81 36.24 -12.35
CA LYS A 316 -54.04 36.79 -13.48
C LYS A 316 -53.88 35.78 -14.62
N ASN A 317 -54.97 35.56 -15.36
CA ASN A 317 -54.91 35.29 -16.81
C ASN A 317 -56.33 35.28 -17.39
N ARG A 318 -56.84 36.47 -17.70
CA ARG A 318 -57.79 36.68 -18.80
C ARG A 318 -57.07 37.56 -19.82
N ASN A 319 -57.23 37.21 -21.10
CA ASN A 319 -56.77 37.89 -22.32
C ASN A 319 -55.37 37.42 -22.80
N VAL A 320 -55.13 37.03 -24.06
CA VAL A 320 -55.90 37.10 -25.30
C VAL A 320 -55.26 36.14 -26.32
N PHE A 321 -56.11 35.50 -27.13
CA PHE A 321 -55.81 34.71 -28.33
C PHE A 321 -55.84 35.62 -29.57
N GLN A 322 -54.98 35.37 -30.57
CA GLN A 322 -55.10 35.61 -32.05
C GLN A 322 -53.74 36.02 -32.65
N SER A 323 -53.08 35.17 -33.45
CA SER A 323 -53.24 34.88 -34.89
C SER A 323 -52.51 35.88 -35.81
N GLY A 324 -51.73 35.39 -36.77
CA GLY A 324 -51.27 36.20 -37.91
C GLY A 324 -50.06 35.65 -38.66
N SER A 325 -50.33 34.87 -39.70
CA SER A 325 -49.41 34.50 -40.80
C SER A 325 -49.46 35.54 -41.92
N THR A 326 -48.32 35.88 -42.56
CA THR A 326 -48.27 36.26 -44.00
C THR A 326 -46.85 36.32 -44.58
N PHE A 327 -46.76 35.90 -45.83
CA PHE A 327 -45.63 35.96 -46.78
C PHE A 327 -45.48 37.36 -47.44
N ILE A 328 -44.33 37.62 -48.09
CA ILE A 328 -44.13 38.04 -49.52
C ILE A 328 -42.88 38.95 -49.73
N THR A 329 -41.93 38.38 -50.50
CA THR A 329 -40.97 38.84 -51.54
C THR A 329 -40.28 40.22 -51.65
N THR A 330 -39.02 40.09 -52.11
CA THR A 330 -38.27 40.82 -53.17
C THR A 330 -37.72 42.24 -52.92
N SER A 331 -36.39 42.36 -53.08
CA SER A 331 -35.78 43.17 -54.15
C SER A 331 -34.29 42.81 -54.36
N ASN A 332 -33.92 42.63 -55.63
CA ASN A 332 -32.54 42.55 -56.15
C ASN A 332 -32.02 43.97 -56.41
N LEU A 333 -30.70 44.18 -56.31
CA LEU A 333 -29.95 44.96 -57.29
C LEU A 333 -28.44 44.59 -57.27
N THR A 334 -27.96 44.37 -58.50
CA THR A 334 -26.64 43.96 -59.03
C THR A 334 -25.60 45.10 -58.94
N THR A 335 -24.27 44.95 -59.09
CA THR A 335 -23.49 44.46 -60.26
C THR A 335 -21.97 44.33 -59.94
N ASN A 336 -21.31 43.37 -60.61
CA ASN A 336 -19.99 43.36 -61.33
C ASN A 336 -18.67 43.66 -60.55
N GLU A 337 -17.48 43.08 -60.82
CA GLU A 337 -16.91 42.23 -61.89
C GLU A 337 -15.56 41.62 -61.41
N ALA A 338 -14.95 40.73 -62.23
CA ALA A 338 -14.00 39.65 -61.87
C ALA A 338 -12.47 39.94 -62.14
N PRO A 339 -11.62 38.98 -62.59
CA PRO A 339 -10.79 37.99 -61.85
C PRO A 339 -9.27 38.06 -62.19
N LEU A 340 -8.40 37.22 -61.57
CA LEU A 340 -7.06 36.77 -62.06
C LEU A 340 -6.41 35.86 -60.97
N GLU A 341 -5.52 34.88 -61.18
CA GLU A 341 -5.18 33.93 -62.25
C GLU A 341 -4.24 32.87 -61.61
N ILE A 342 -4.10 31.71 -62.25
CA ILE A 342 -3.32 30.53 -61.80
C ILE A 342 -1.86 30.62 -62.29
N LYS A 343 -0.89 30.26 -61.45
CA LYS A 343 0.42 29.72 -61.91
C LYS A 343 0.82 28.47 -61.15
N THR A 344 0.83 27.36 -61.88
CA THR A 344 1.47 26.08 -61.61
C THR A 344 2.94 26.13 -62.01
N SER A 345 3.86 25.58 -61.20
CA SER A 345 4.98 24.72 -61.65
C SER A 345 5.89 24.26 -60.51
N SER A 346 6.07 22.93 -60.48
CA SER A 346 7.25 22.15 -60.07
C SER A 346 7.85 22.30 -58.67
N VAL A 347 7.36 21.48 -57.73
CA VAL A 347 8.18 20.89 -56.66
C VAL A 347 7.94 19.38 -56.67
N ASN A 348 8.41 18.70 -57.72
CA ASN A 348 8.32 17.24 -57.83
C ASN A 348 9.69 16.53 -57.86
N ASP A 349 10.81 17.23 -57.61
CA ASP A 349 12.15 16.66 -57.82
C ASP A 349 12.92 16.29 -56.54
N LEU A 350 12.28 16.40 -55.36
CA LEU A 350 12.86 16.00 -54.07
C LEU A 350 12.13 14.81 -53.42
N THR A 351 10.91 14.51 -53.87
CA THR A 351 10.05 13.47 -53.28
C THR A 351 10.30 12.07 -53.85
N GLU A 352 10.88 11.97 -55.05
CA GLU A 352 11.13 10.67 -55.70
C GLU A 352 12.45 10.00 -55.31
N ARG A 353 13.39 10.71 -54.67
CA ARG A 353 14.66 10.12 -54.19
C ARG A 353 14.56 9.40 -52.84
N MET A 354 13.38 9.32 -52.23
CA MET A 354 13.17 8.63 -50.94
C MET A 354 12.45 7.28 -51.04
N LEU A 355 12.17 6.78 -52.25
CA LEU A 355 11.44 5.53 -52.48
C LEU A 355 12.38 4.44 -53.01
N GLN A 356 13.37 4.03 -52.20
CA GLN A 356 13.98 2.69 -52.29
C GLN A 356 14.86 2.34 -51.08
N HIS A 357 14.48 2.75 -49.87
CA HIS A 357 14.97 2.08 -48.67
C HIS A 357 14.11 0.84 -48.43
N LYS A 358 14.71 -0.34 -48.59
CA LYS A 358 14.26 -1.65 -48.07
C LYS A 358 13.35 -1.44 -46.85
N VAL A 359 12.09 -1.86 -46.93
CA VAL A 359 11.14 -1.80 -45.81
C VAL A 359 11.78 -2.52 -44.63
N LYS A 360 12.33 -1.76 -43.67
CA LYS A 360 12.78 -2.33 -42.39
C LYS A 360 11.54 -2.97 -41.75
N SER A 361 11.67 -4.23 -41.34
CA SER A 361 10.69 -4.90 -40.50
C SER A 361 10.33 -4.00 -39.30
N ARG A 362 9.05 -3.98 -38.91
CA ARG A 362 8.61 -3.22 -37.74
C ARG A 362 9.27 -3.80 -36.50
N GLN A 363 9.89 -2.93 -35.70
CA GLN A 363 10.55 -3.33 -34.46
C GLN A 363 9.61 -3.12 -33.28
N VAL A 364 9.51 -4.12 -32.40
CA VAL A 364 8.75 -4.05 -31.16
C VAL A 364 9.72 -4.08 -29.97
N LEU A 365 9.65 -3.07 -29.11
CA LEU A 365 10.44 -2.98 -27.89
C LEU A 365 9.52 -3.12 -26.67
N LEU A 366 9.79 -4.11 -25.83
CA LEU A 366 9.03 -4.39 -24.62
C LEU A 366 9.82 -3.94 -23.40
N VAL A 367 9.34 -2.93 -22.69
CA VAL A 367 9.85 -2.54 -21.38
C VAL A 367 9.07 -3.30 -20.32
N VAL A 368 9.69 -4.30 -19.72
CA VAL A 368 9.06 -5.24 -18.77
C VAL A 368 9.64 -5.01 -17.38
N ALA A 369 8.78 -4.90 -16.36
CA ALA A 369 9.23 -4.71 -14.97
C ALA A 369 8.14 -5.04 -13.95
N HIS A 370 8.48 -5.07 -12.67
CA HIS A 370 7.46 -5.02 -11.60
C HIS A 370 6.83 -3.64 -11.46
N GLY A 371 5.65 -3.56 -10.86
CA GLY A 371 5.05 -2.30 -10.44
C GLY A 371 5.95 -1.54 -9.45
N ARG A 372 5.98 -0.20 -9.54
CA ARG A 372 6.80 0.69 -8.69
C ARG A 372 8.34 0.54 -8.82
N SER A 373 8.82 -0.23 -9.80
CA SER A 373 10.24 -0.37 -10.14
C SER A 373 10.90 0.87 -10.76
N GLY A 374 10.12 1.89 -11.14
CA GLY A 374 10.63 2.99 -11.97
C GLY A 374 10.46 2.75 -13.48
N SER A 375 9.75 1.69 -13.88
CA SER A 375 9.49 1.39 -15.30
C SER A 375 8.77 2.49 -16.08
N THR A 376 7.99 3.35 -15.43
CA THR A 376 7.43 4.54 -16.11
C THR A 376 8.54 5.51 -16.52
N PHE A 377 9.51 5.77 -15.64
CA PHE A 377 10.64 6.66 -15.93
C PHE A 377 11.50 6.09 -17.06
N LEU A 378 11.81 4.79 -17.01
CA LEU A 378 12.54 4.13 -18.09
C LEU A 378 11.76 4.18 -19.40
N ALA A 379 10.49 3.80 -19.42
CA ALA A 379 9.72 3.74 -20.67
C ALA A 379 9.42 5.13 -21.29
N ASP A 380 9.25 6.17 -20.46
CA ASP A 380 8.93 7.53 -20.93
C ASP A 380 10.07 8.15 -21.77
N ILE A 381 11.31 7.67 -21.63
CA ILE A 381 12.42 8.17 -22.45
C ILE A 381 12.16 7.91 -23.93
N PHE A 382 11.72 6.70 -24.28
CA PHE A 382 11.50 6.29 -25.65
C PHE A 382 10.34 7.05 -26.28
N ASP A 383 9.32 7.41 -25.50
CA ASP A 383 8.19 8.23 -25.95
C ASP A 383 8.63 9.63 -26.44
N LYS A 384 9.77 10.14 -25.95
CA LYS A 384 10.33 11.42 -26.42
C LYS A 384 10.91 11.34 -27.83
N HIS A 385 11.21 10.14 -28.33
CA HIS A 385 11.77 9.97 -29.65
C HIS A 385 10.68 10.08 -30.74
N PRO A 386 10.89 10.87 -31.82
CA PRO A 386 9.86 11.14 -32.84
C PRO A 386 9.37 9.87 -33.56
N ARG A 387 10.27 8.91 -33.79
CA ARG A 387 9.99 7.65 -34.49
C ARG A 387 9.22 6.62 -33.66
N VAL A 388 9.13 6.80 -32.34
CA VAL A 388 8.52 5.83 -31.43
C VAL A 388 7.01 6.03 -31.32
N PHE A 389 6.28 4.93 -31.44
CA PHE A 389 4.88 4.82 -31.03
C PHE A 389 4.79 4.13 -29.67
N TYR A 390 4.57 4.90 -28.61
CA TYR A 390 4.56 4.38 -27.24
C TYR A 390 3.14 4.03 -26.76
N ILE A 391 2.99 2.84 -26.17
CA ILE A 391 1.75 2.39 -25.52
C ILE A 391 2.01 2.04 -24.05
N PHE A 392 1.35 2.77 -23.16
CA PHE A 392 1.47 2.60 -21.72
C PHE A 392 0.53 1.51 -21.19
N GLU A 393 1.08 0.45 -20.61
CA GLU A 393 0.38 -0.63 -19.88
C GLU A 393 -0.90 -1.16 -20.56
N PRO A 394 -0.81 -1.71 -21.79
CA PRO A 394 -1.98 -2.14 -22.57
C PRO A 394 -2.83 -3.23 -21.90
N LEU A 395 -2.27 -3.97 -20.94
CA LEU A 395 -2.94 -5.05 -20.19
C LEU A 395 -3.65 -4.58 -18.91
N HIS A 396 -3.55 -3.30 -18.54
CA HIS A 396 -4.11 -2.79 -17.28
C HIS A 396 -5.65 -2.95 -17.18
N GLY A 397 -6.38 -2.64 -18.25
CA GLY A 397 -7.84 -2.73 -18.27
C GLY A 397 -8.39 -4.16 -18.33
N ILE A 398 -7.59 -5.10 -18.86
CA ILE A 398 -8.03 -6.46 -19.18
C ILE A 398 -8.20 -7.31 -17.93
N ARG A 399 -7.32 -7.17 -16.92
CA ARG A 399 -7.42 -7.94 -15.67
C ARG A 399 -8.73 -7.66 -14.89
N LYS A 400 -9.38 -6.52 -15.14
CA LYS A 400 -10.66 -6.16 -14.52
C LYS A 400 -11.86 -6.83 -15.19
N MET A 401 -11.70 -7.42 -16.37
CA MET A 401 -12.80 -7.93 -17.19
C MET A 401 -13.31 -9.33 -16.80
N GLN A 402 -12.85 -9.92 -15.67
CA GLN A 402 -13.23 -11.28 -15.22
C GLN A 402 -13.25 -12.32 -16.35
N VAL A 403 -12.22 -12.30 -17.19
CA VAL A 403 -12.07 -13.28 -18.28
C VAL A 403 -11.70 -14.63 -17.65
N GLY A 404 -12.38 -15.71 -18.05
CA GLY A 404 -12.16 -17.05 -17.48
C GLY A 404 -10.72 -17.55 -17.65
N ASP A 405 -10.17 -17.41 -18.85
CA ASP A 405 -8.75 -17.67 -19.13
C ASP A 405 -8.03 -16.37 -19.51
N TYR A 406 -7.39 -15.75 -18.52
CA TYR A 406 -6.66 -14.50 -18.68
C TYR A 406 -5.45 -14.64 -19.60
N ASP A 407 -4.70 -15.73 -19.48
CA ASP A 407 -3.42 -15.89 -20.18
C ASP A 407 -3.64 -16.08 -21.68
N THR A 408 -4.63 -16.88 -22.07
CA THR A 408 -5.00 -17.03 -23.48
C THR A 408 -5.49 -15.72 -24.07
N PHE A 409 -6.36 -15.01 -23.35
CA PHE A 409 -6.85 -13.71 -23.81
C PHE A 409 -5.71 -12.68 -23.95
N ALA A 410 -4.84 -12.59 -22.95
CA ALA A 410 -3.71 -11.67 -22.95
C ALA A 410 -2.69 -12.01 -24.06
N THR A 411 -2.44 -13.31 -24.31
CA THR A 411 -1.60 -13.79 -25.43
C THR A 411 -2.17 -13.32 -26.76
N ASN A 412 -3.44 -13.61 -27.05
CA ASN A 412 -4.10 -13.23 -28.30
C ASN A 412 -4.17 -11.70 -28.47
N TYR A 413 -4.42 -10.97 -27.39
CA TYR A 413 -4.47 -9.52 -27.43
C TYR A 413 -3.10 -8.92 -27.73
N LEU A 414 -2.03 -9.37 -27.07
CA LEU A 414 -0.67 -8.91 -27.33
C LEU A 414 -0.25 -9.21 -28.77
N GLN A 415 -0.57 -10.42 -29.28
CA GLN A 415 -0.29 -10.81 -30.66
C GLN A 415 -0.90 -9.80 -31.65
N GLN A 416 -2.18 -9.45 -31.48
CA GLN A 416 -2.84 -8.49 -32.37
C GLN A 416 -2.23 -7.09 -32.28
N ILE A 417 -2.02 -6.56 -31.08
CA ILE A 417 -1.51 -5.19 -30.96
C ILE A 417 -0.07 -5.06 -31.47
N PHE A 418 0.76 -6.11 -31.36
CA PHE A 418 2.12 -6.12 -31.92
C PHE A 418 2.12 -5.98 -33.46
N GLN A 419 1.06 -6.47 -34.11
CA GLN A 419 0.82 -6.27 -35.54
C GLN A 419 0.14 -4.91 -35.86
N CYS A 420 -0.01 -4.04 -34.86
CA CYS A 420 -0.83 -2.82 -34.92
C CYS A 420 -2.29 -3.10 -35.31
N ASN A 421 -2.87 -4.22 -34.86
CA ASN A 421 -4.31 -4.52 -34.96
C ASN A 421 -4.97 -4.26 -33.59
N PHE A 422 -5.94 -3.35 -33.55
CA PHE A 422 -6.61 -2.94 -32.31
C PHE A 422 -8.11 -3.25 -32.33
N SER A 423 -8.50 -4.29 -33.06
CA SER A 423 -9.90 -4.73 -33.22
C SER A 423 -10.45 -5.51 -32.02
N MET A 424 -9.59 -6.13 -31.22
CA MET A 424 -10.01 -6.97 -30.10
C MET A 424 -10.56 -6.15 -28.92
N GLY A 425 -11.84 -6.33 -28.60
CA GLY A 425 -12.52 -5.74 -27.44
C GLY A 425 -12.69 -4.20 -27.48
N ASN A 426 -13.03 -3.60 -26.35
CA ASN A 426 -13.12 -2.13 -26.20
C ASN A 426 -11.74 -1.46 -25.94
N THR A 427 -10.66 -2.04 -26.45
CA THR A 427 -9.27 -1.69 -26.10
C THR A 427 -8.85 -0.32 -26.60
N SER A 428 -9.27 0.09 -27.80
CA SER A 428 -9.09 1.46 -28.31
C SER A 428 -9.71 2.53 -27.40
N LYS A 429 -10.86 2.22 -26.78
CA LYS A 429 -11.49 3.10 -25.78
C LYS A 429 -10.70 3.13 -24.46
N GLU A 430 -10.19 2.00 -24.00
CA GLU A 430 -9.35 1.94 -22.78
C GLU A 430 -8.05 2.73 -22.93
N ILE A 431 -7.33 2.53 -24.05
CA ILE A 431 -6.13 3.30 -24.41
C ILE A 431 -6.46 4.79 -24.45
N GLY A 432 -7.57 5.15 -25.11
CA GLY A 432 -8.04 6.54 -25.21
C GLY A 432 -8.45 7.17 -23.88
N ARG A 433 -9.08 6.41 -22.97
CA ARG A 433 -9.68 6.94 -21.73
C ARG A 433 -8.66 7.15 -20.62
N PHE A 434 -7.78 6.18 -20.38
CA PHE A 434 -6.90 6.18 -19.20
C PHE A 434 -5.44 6.51 -19.51
N PHE A 435 -4.94 6.11 -20.68
CA PHE A 435 -3.49 6.07 -20.93
C PHE A 435 -2.98 7.00 -22.03
N ARG A 436 -3.88 7.59 -22.84
CA ARG A 436 -3.47 8.44 -23.98
C ARG A 436 -2.48 9.54 -23.61
N PHE A 437 -2.62 10.16 -22.43
CA PHE A 437 -1.80 11.31 -22.02
C PHE A 437 -0.41 10.96 -21.50
N TYR A 438 -0.10 9.66 -21.39
CA TYR A 438 1.26 9.16 -21.15
C TYR A 438 2.03 8.90 -22.44
N SER A 439 1.37 9.00 -23.61
CA SER A 439 1.98 8.78 -24.91
C SER A 439 1.94 10.06 -25.72
N ARG A 440 3.11 10.53 -26.14
CA ARG A 440 3.28 11.69 -27.02
C ARG A 440 2.54 11.47 -28.33
N ALA A 441 2.65 10.29 -28.92
CA ALA A 441 2.00 9.96 -30.18
C ALA A 441 0.47 10.07 -30.08
N LEU A 442 -0.13 9.62 -28.97
CA LEU A 442 -1.57 9.69 -28.73
C LEU A 442 -2.06 11.06 -28.21
N SER A 443 -1.12 11.91 -27.83
CA SER A 443 -1.32 13.27 -27.31
C SER A 443 -0.91 14.37 -28.29
N SER A 444 -0.56 14.00 -29.52
CA SER A 444 -0.14 14.92 -30.59
C SER A 444 -1.00 14.68 -31.84
N PRO A 445 -0.84 15.45 -32.93
CA PRO A 445 -1.47 15.13 -34.20
C PRO A 445 -1.15 13.68 -34.61
N PRO A 446 -2.11 12.91 -35.16
CA PRO A 446 -3.45 13.32 -35.60
C PRO A 446 -4.56 13.25 -34.52
N PHE A 447 -4.22 12.89 -33.28
CA PHE A 447 -5.22 12.74 -32.21
C PHE A 447 -5.56 14.05 -31.52
N CYS A 448 -4.59 14.97 -31.44
CA CYS A 448 -4.75 16.32 -30.90
C CYS A 448 -4.33 17.37 -31.92
N LYS A 449 -4.90 18.58 -31.85
CA LYS A 449 -4.58 19.68 -32.78
C LYS A 449 -3.12 20.16 -32.64
N TYR A 450 -2.60 20.19 -31.43
CA TYR A 450 -1.24 20.67 -31.12
C TYR A 450 -0.37 19.52 -30.61
N LYS A 451 0.96 19.64 -30.78
CA LYS A 451 1.93 18.69 -30.23
C LYS A 451 1.97 18.78 -28.71
N GLN A 452 2.18 17.66 -28.03
CA GLN A 452 2.37 17.66 -26.58
C GLN A 452 3.60 18.52 -26.21
N GLY A 453 3.43 19.48 -25.29
CA GLY A 453 4.46 20.44 -24.90
C GLY A 453 4.32 21.83 -25.54
N ASP A 454 3.44 21.99 -26.54
CA ASP A 454 3.08 23.31 -27.06
C ASP A 454 2.30 24.12 -26.00
N PRO A 455 2.57 25.43 -25.79
CA PRO A 455 1.82 26.27 -24.85
C PRO A 455 0.30 26.28 -25.10
N LYS A 456 -0.15 26.08 -26.34
CA LYS A 456 -1.57 26.01 -26.73
C LYS A 456 -2.17 24.63 -26.52
N TRP A 457 -1.37 23.63 -26.15
CA TRP A 457 -1.82 22.26 -25.96
C TRP A 457 -2.78 22.16 -24.77
N SER A 458 -3.93 21.53 -25.01
CA SER A 458 -4.92 21.26 -23.97
C SER A 458 -5.75 20.03 -24.33
N ARG A 459 -6.20 19.29 -23.31
CA ARG A 459 -7.01 18.06 -23.48
C ARG A 459 -8.29 18.29 -24.28
N LYS A 460 -8.83 19.51 -24.29
CA LYS A 460 -10.04 19.88 -25.06
C LYS A 460 -9.82 19.86 -26.58
N TYR A 461 -8.58 19.97 -27.05
CA TYR A 461 -8.23 19.96 -28.47
C TYR A 461 -7.88 18.56 -28.98
N CYS A 462 -8.21 17.52 -28.21
CA CYS A 462 -7.90 16.13 -28.51
C CYS A 462 -9.17 15.37 -28.88
N SER A 463 -9.23 14.87 -30.11
CA SER A 463 -10.32 14.00 -30.58
C SER A 463 -10.25 12.61 -29.91
N PRO A 464 -11.36 11.86 -29.84
CA PRO A 464 -11.36 10.49 -29.34
C PRO A 464 -10.39 9.59 -30.12
N VAL A 465 -9.75 8.66 -29.41
CA VAL A 465 -8.91 7.63 -30.02
C VAL A 465 -9.84 6.58 -30.65
N THR A 466 -9.84 6.51 -31.98
CA THR A 466 -10.58 5.49 -32.73
C THR A 466 -9.64 4.39 -33.20
N GLN A 467 -10.15 3.18 -33.33
CA GLN A 467 -9.38 2.04 -33.84
C GLN A 467 -8.68 2.36 -35.17
N LYS A 468 -9.41 2.88 -36.17
CA LYS A 468 -8.84 3.24 -37.48
C LYS A 468 -7.66 4.23 -37.37
N LYS A 469 -7.79 5.28 -36.56
CA LYS A 469 -6.70 6.26 -36.35
C LYS A 469 -5.50 5.62 -35.64
N LEU A 470 -5.75 4.74 -34.67
CA LEU A 470 -4.72 4.04 -33.91
C LEU A 470 -3.93 3.10 -34.81
N GLU A 471 -4.61 2.26 -35.59
CA GLU A 471 -4.01 1.34 -36.55
C GLU A 471 -3.22 2.10 -37.63
N HIS A 472 -3.79 3.16 -38.20
CA HIS A 472 -3.10 3.96 -39.21
C HIS A 472 -1.84 4.64 -38.65
N THR A 473 -1.94 5.28 -37.47
CA THR A 473 -0.78 5.95 -36.85
C THR A 473 0.33 4.94 -36.51
N CYS A 474 -0.03 3.82 -35.90
CA CYS A 474 0.89 2.73 -35.57
C CYS A 474 1.55 2.12 -36.82
N LYS A 475 0.79 1.95 -37.91
CA LYS A 475 1.28 1.29 -39.12
C LYS A 475 2.09 2.18 -40.05
N VAL A 476 1.69 3.44 -40.20
CA VAL A 476 2.17 4.32 -41.28
C VAL A 476 3.13 5.39 -40.76
N GLN A 477 2.94 5.89 -39.54
CA GLN A 477 3.68 7.07 -39.04
C GLN A 477 4.88 6.70 -38.16
N HIS A 478 5.01 5.43 -37.76
CA HIS A 478 6.03 4.97 -36.83
C HIS A 478 6.58 3.60 -37.24
N ASN A 479 7.89 3.41 -37.08
CA ASN A 479 8.58 2.16 -37.41
C ASN A 479 9.03 1.36 -36.17
N THR A 480 9.08 1.99 -35.01
CA THR A 480 9.39 1.36 -33.72
C THR A 480 8.21 1.54 -32.78
N VAL A 481 7.71 0.44 -32.22
CA VAL A 481 6.62 0.46 -31.24
C VAL A 481 7.15 0.04 -29.88
N VAL A 482 6.85 0.81 -28.84
CA VAL A 482 7.34 0.56 -27.48
C VAL A 482 6.15 0.28 -26.57
N TYR A 483 6.18 -0.86 -25.88
CA TYR A 483 5.17 -1.23 -24.91
C TYR A 483 5.78 -1.25 -23.52
N LYS A 484 5.13 -0.57 -22.57
CA LYS A 484 5.41 -0.77 -21.15
C LYS A 484 4.50 -1.87 -20.61
N LEU A 485 5.09 -2.95 -20.09
CA LEU A 485 4.37 -4.09 -19.53
C LEU A 485 4.81 -4.32 -18.08
N LEU A 486 3.85 -4.72 -17.23
CA LEU A 486 4.16 -5.16 -15.88
C LEU A 486 4.17 -6.68 -15.81
N LEU A 487 5.18 -7.24 -15.15
CA LEU A 487 5.38 -8.70 -15.04
C LEU A 487 4.17 -9.43 -14.46
N ASP A 488 3.47 -8.83 -13.50
CA ASP A 488 2.26 -9.39 -12.88
C ASP A 488 1.03 -9.45 -13.81
N ARG A 489 1.16 -8.96 -15.05
CA ARG A 489 0.08 -8.87 -16.04
C ARG A 489 0.42 -9.51 -17.37
N ILE A 490 1.67 -9.90 -17.63
CA ILE A 490 2.00 -10.59 -18.88
C ILE A 490 1.55 -12.06 -18.80
N PRO A 491 1.23 -12.70 -19.93
CA PRO A 491 0.82 -14.10 -19.95
C PRO A 491 1.88 -15.00 -19.30
N GLY A 492 1.46 -15.87 -18.39
CA GLY A 492 2.35 -16.78 -17.67
C GLY A 492 3.41 -16.10 -16.79
N GLN A 493 3.34 -14.77 -16.62
CA GLN A 493 4.33 -14.00 -15.85
C GLN A 493 5.78 -14.33 -16.25
N SER A 494 5.99 -14.55 -17.56
CA SER A 494 7.22 -15.11 -18.12
C SER A 494 7.67 -14.33 -19.35
N LEU A 495 8.96 -13.98 -19.38
CA LEU A 495 9.59 -13.36 -20.55
C LEU A 495 9.62 -14.31 -21.75
N GLU A 496 9.73 -15.61 -21.54
CA GLU A 496 9.71 -16.62 -22.61
C GLU A 496 8.37 -16.58 -23.35
N ARG A 497 7.27 -16.42 -22.61
CA ARG A 497 5.92 -16.34 -23.20
C ARG A 497 5.75 -15.09 -24.06
N LEU A 498 6.45 -14.00 -23.75
CA LEU A 498 6.46 -12.81 -24.62
C LEU A 498 7.18 -13.08 -25.94
N PHE A 499 8.30 -13.81 -25.94
CA PHE A 499 8.96 -14.21 -27.18
C PHE A 499 8.06 -15.09 -28.04
N HIS A 500 7.33 -16.03 -27.44
CA HIS A 500 6.34 -16.83 -28.16
C HIS A 500 5.24 -15.96 -28.79
N VAL A 501 4.74 -14.94 -28.08
CA VAL A 501 3.78 -13.99 -28.66
C VAL A 501 4.37 -13.22 -29.84
N CYS A 502 5.64 -12.83 -29.76
CA CYS A 502 6.34 -12.15 -30.85
C CYS A 502 6.51 -13.05 -32.08
N GLU A 503 6.83 -14.32 -31.88
CA GLU A 503 6.89 -15.33 -32.94
C GLU A 503 5.51 -15.55 -33.58
N MET A 504 4.45 -15.70 -32.78
CA MET A 504 3.07 -15.80 -33.27
C MET A 504 2.60 -14.56 -34.04
N ALA A 505 3.17 -13.39 -33.72
CA ALA A 505 2.85 -12.14 -34.38
C ALA A 505 3.74 -11.87 -35.61
N ASP A 506 4.75 -12.70 -35.87
CA ASP A 506 5.78 -12.50 -36.90
C ASP A 506 6.43 -11.10 -36.81
N VAL A 507 6.84 -10.73 -35.59
CA VAL A 507 7.51 -9.45 -35.32
C VAL A 507 8.83 -9.64 -34.60
N GLU A 508 9.79 -8.78 -34.91
CA GLU A 508 11.06 -8.75 -34.19
C GLU A 508 10.88 -8.00 -32.87
N CYS A 509 10.97 -8.74 -31.76
CA CYS A 509 10.91 -8.19 -30.43
C CYS A 509 12.28 -8.09 -29.75
N LYS A 510 12.50 -6.98 -29.07
CA LYS A 510 13.55 -6.79 -28.06
C LYS A 510 12.92 -6.52 -26.70
N ILE A 511 13.49 -7.04 -25.63
CA ILE A 511 12.99 -6.89 -24.26
C ILE A 511 14.01 -6.14 -23.42
N ILE A 512 13.58 -5.02 -22.81
CA ILE A 512 14.30 -4.38 -21.71
C ILE A 512 13.63 -4.85 -20.41
N TYR A 513 14.33 -5.68 -19.65
CA TYR A 513 13.87 -6.17 -18.37
C TYR A 513 14.47 -5.33 -17.24
N LEU A 514 13.64 -4.46 -16.65
CA LEU A 514 14.03 -3.60 -15.54
C LEU A 514 13.77 -4.29 -14.20
N ILE A 515 14.82 -4.39 -13.39
CA ILE A 515 14.80 -4.91 -12.03
C ILE A 515 15.23 -3.80 -11.09
N ARG A 516 14.55 -3.72 -9.94
CA ARG A 516 14.84 -2.74 -8.88
C ARG A 516 14.93 -3.48 -7.56
N ASP A 517 15.71 -2.93 -6.62
CA ASP A 517 15.76 -3.41 -5.25
C ASP A 517 14.34 -3.49 -4.66
N MET A 518 13.97 -4.65 -4.12
CA MET A 518 12.61 -4.88 -3.65
C MET A 518 12.30 -4.09 -2.37
N ARG A 519 13.33 -3.70 -1.59
CA ARG A 519 13.17 -2.91 -0.36
C ARG A 519 12.44 -1.57 -0.61
N PRO A 520 12.91 -0.68 -1.51
CA PRO A 520 12.17 0.53 -1.87
C PRO A 520 10.85 0.26 -2.61
N VAL A 521 10.76 -0.82 -3.39
CA VAL A 521 9.54 -1.18 -4.14
C VAL A 521 8.39 -1.51 -3.18
N VAL A 522 8.65 -2.29 -2.14
CA VAL A 522 7.64 -2.68 -1.13
C VAL A 522 7.15 -1.46 -0.36
N MET A 523 8.07 -0.62 0.13
CA MET A 523 7.72 0.62 0.83
C MET A 523 6.88 1.56 -0.05
N SER A 524 7.24 1.70 -1.32
CA SER A 524 6.44 2.49 -2.25
C SER A 524 5.09 1.85 -2.56
N SER A 525 4.99 0.52 -2.57
CA SER A 525 3.77 -0.23 -2.88
C SER A 525 2.75 -0.17 -1.75
N GLN A 526 3.21 -0.14 -0.50
CA GLN A 526 2.36 0.04 0.69
C GLN A 526 1.65 1.40 0.67
N LYS A 527 2.35 2.48 0.31
CA LYS A 527 1.79 3.85 0.25
C LYS A 527 0.62 4.00 -0.72
N VAL A 528 0.61 3.21 -1.80
CA VAL A 528 -0.49 3.18 -2.79
C VAL A 528 -1.43 1.98 -2.59
N ALA A 529 -1.28 1.28 -1.46
CA ALA A 529 -2.10 0.16 -1.02
C ALA A 529 -2.17 -1.01 -2.02
N PHE A 530 -1.07 -1.33 -2.72
CA PHE A 530 -0.99 -2.55 -3.55
C PHE A 530 -1.18 -3.83 -2.73
N PHE A 531 -0.82 -3.81 -1.45
CA PHE A 531 -1.11 -4.84 -0.47
C PHE A 531 -1.66 -4.19 0.82
N ARG A 532 -2.37 -4.97 1.64
CA ARG A 532 -2.91 -4.53 2.94
C ARG A 532 -2.92 -5.71 3.91
N GLU A 533 -2.37 -5.54 5.10
CA GLU A 533 -2.31 -6.62 6.10
C GLU A 533 -3.68 -7.03 6.67
N VAL A 534 -4.75 -6.27 6.41
CA VAL A 534 -6.03 -6.39 7.11
C VAL A 534 -7.14 -7.04 6.27
N ASP A 535 -7.11 -6.97 4.93
CA ASP A 535 -8.25 -7.38 4.09
C ASP A 535 -7.90 -8.52 3.12
N ARG A 536 -8.15 -9.76 3.57
CA ARG A 536 -7.90 -11.00 2.80
C ARG A 536 -8.78 -11.15 1.57
N LYS A 537 -9.94 -10.47 1.47
CA LYS A 537 -10.89 -10.72 0.38
C LYS A 537 -10.44 -10.13 -0.97
N THR A 538 -9.49 -9.19 -0.97
CA THR A 538 -9.08 -8.49 -2.21
C THR A 538 -7.59 -8.24 -2.41
N ARG A 539 -6.73 -8.32 -1.37
CA ARG A 539 -5.30 -7.94 -1.48
C ARG A 539 -4.38 -8.90 -0.70
N PRO A 540 -3.14 -9.14 -1.19
CA PRO A 540 -2.19 -10.03 -0.52
C PRO A 540 -1.64 -9.44 0.78
N SER A 541 -1.10 -10.29 1.66
CA SER A 541 -0.30 -9.90 2.82
C SER A 541 1.07 -9.35 2.40
N LEU A 542 1.80 -8.66 3.29
CA LEU A 542 3.17 -8.18 3.01
C LEU A 542 4.06 -9.33 2.52
N ARG A 543 4.07 -10.44 3.26
CA ARG A 543 4.90 -11.61 2.94
C ARG A 543 4.52 -12.25 1.62
N GLN A 544 3.21 -12.43 1.36
CA GLN A 544 2.74 -12.98 0.10
C GLN A 544 3.10 -12.08 -1.09
N PHE A 545 2.99 -10.76 -0.93
CA PHE A 545 3.41 -9.79 -1.95
C PHE A 545 4.91 -9.85 -2.23
N VAL A 546 5.74 -9.85 -1.19
CA VAL A 546 7.20 -9.94 -1.30
C VAL A 546 7.62 -11.25 -1.95
N TYR A 547 7.14 -12.38 -1.43
CA TYR A 547 7.42 -13.72 -1.98
C TYR A 547 7.05 -13.80 -3.46
N SER A 548 5.81 -13.40 -3.82
CA SER A 548 5.35 -13.43 -5.21
C SER A 548 6.19 -12.56 -6.13
N CYS A 549 6.65 -11.39 -5.67
CA CYS A 549 7.49 -10.54 -6.49
C CYS A 549 8.89 -11.14 -6.68
N CYS A 550 9.52 -11.61 -5.61
CA CYS A 550 10.90 -12.08 -5.66
C CYS A 550 11.04 -13.44 -6.35
N GLU A 551 10.08 -14.36 -6.16
CA GLU A 551 9.99 -15.60 -6.95
C GLU A 551 9.88 -15.29 -8.45
N MET A 552 9.04 -14.31 -8.83
CA MET A 552 8.86 -13.93 -10.22
C MET A 552 10.14 -13.30 -10.83
N ILE A 553 10.87 -12.48 -10.07
CA ILE A 553 12.17 -11.94 -10.49
C ILE A 553 13.17 -13.07 -10.72
N GLU A 554 13.32 -13.93 -9.72
CA GLU A 554 14.28 -15.03 -9.74
C GLU A 554 14.01 -16.00 -10.89
N ARG A 555 12.75 -16.43 -11.06
CA ARG A 555 12.34 -17.31 -12.15
C ARG A 555 12.69 -16.73 -13.51
N ASN A 556 12.37 -15.45 -13.74
CA ASN A 556 12.66 -14.80 -15.03
C ASN A 556 14.16 -14.57 -15.25
N LEU A 557 14.93 -14.29 -14.20
CA LEU A 557 16.40 -14.23 -14.27
C LEU A 557 17.00 -15.58 -14.70
N TYR A 558 16.53 -16.69 -14.13
CA TYR A 558 16.98 -18.01 -14.54
C TYR A 558 16.57 -18.38 -15.97
N LEU A 559 15.40 -17.93 -16.43
CA LEU A 559 15.00 -18.09 -17.84
C LEU A 559 15.97 -17.34 -18.77
N VAL A 560 16.29 -16.08 -18.46
CA VAL A 560 17.25 -15.29 -19.24
C VAL A 560 18.62 -15.96 -19.30
N LYS A 561 19.10 -16.50 -18.17
CA LYS A 561 20.35 -17.28 -18.12
C LYS A 561 20.32 -18.50 -19.04
N LYS A 562 19.17 -19.17 -19.16
CA LYS A 562 18.98 -20.40 -19.94
C LYS A 562 18.66 -20.16 -21.43
N PHE A 563 18.30 -18.93 -21.81
CA PHE A 563 17.97 -18.62 -23.19
C PHE A 563 19.11 -18.95 -24.17
N PRO A 564 18.81 -19.40 -25.40
CA PRO A 564 19.82 -19.56 -26.44
C PRO A 564 20.44 -18.19 -26.81
N PRO A 565 21.67 -18.15 -27.36
CA PRO A 565 22.34 -16.89 -27.70
C PRO A 565 21.51 -15.92 -28.56
N SER A 566 20.68 -16.44 -29.47
CA SER A 566 19.77 -15.68 -30.33
C SER A 566 18.65 -14.96 -29.57
N LEU A 567 18.17 -15.52 -28.45
CA LEU A 567 17.20 -14.87 -27.57
C LEU A 567 17.90 -13.94 -26.59
N ARG A 568 19.05 -14.34 -26.05
CA ARG A 568 19.82 -13.51 -25.10
C ARG A 568 20.22 -12.16 -25.69
N SER A 569 20.68 -12.12 -26.95
CA SER A 569 21.01 -10.86 -27.63
C SER A 569 19.82 -9.91 -27.83
N ARG A 570 18.59 -10.41 -27.68
CA ARG A 570 17.34 -9.63 -27.74
C ARG A 570 16.81 -9.24 -26.36
N VAL A 571 17.55 -9.51 -25.28
CA VAL A 571 17.20 -9.11 -23.91
C VAL A 571 18.27 -8.17 -23.35
N ARG A 572 17.84 -7.07 -22.75
CA ARG A 572 18.70 -6.19 -21.94
C ARG A 572 18.19 -6.16 -20.50
N LEU A 573 19.00 -6.64 -19.57
CA LEU A 573 18.78 -6.54 -18.13
C LEU A 573 19.24 -5.16 -17.68
N VAL A 574 18.39 -4.47 -16.95
CA VAL A 574 18.68 -3.14 -16.42
C VAL A 574 18.38 -3.13 -14.94
N ARG A 575 19.39 -2.81 -14.13
CA ARG A 575 19.22 -2.52 -12.71
C ARG A 575 18.84 -1.05 -12.55
N TYR A 576 17.76 -0.78 -11.82
CA TYR A 576 17.27 0.59 -11.64
C TYR A 576 18.31 1.48 -10.94
N GLU A 577 19.11 0.90 -10.06
CA GLU A 577 20.15 1.60 -9.31
C GLU A 577 21.25 2.15 -10.24
N ASP A 578 21.64 1.39 -11.26
CA ASP A 578 22.60 1.84 -12.28
C ASP A 578 21.97 2.95 -13.14
N LEU A 579 20.70 2.78 -13.52
CA LEU A 579 19.96 3.80 -14.27
C LEU A 579 19.84 5.12 -13.49
N ALA A 580 19.67 5.06 -12.17
CA ALA A 580 19.54 6.25 -11.34
C ALA A 580 20.90 6.87 -10.99
N ALA A 581 21.97 6.08 -10.89
CA ALA A 581 23.33 6.57 -10.68
C ALA A 581 23.89 7.25 -11.93
N GLU A 582 23.73 6.63 -13.12
CA GLU A 582 24.28 7.12 -14.38
C GLU A 582 23.22 7.17 -15.51
N PRO A 583 22.20 8.06 -15.43
CA PRO A 583 21.08 8.05 -16.36
C PRO A 583 21.49 8.18 -17.83
N LEU A 584 22.40 9.11 -18.15
CA LEU A 584 22.80 9.38 -19.53
C LEU A 584 23.50 8.18 -20.18
N GLN A 585 24.43 7.54 -19.46
CA GLN A 585 25.17 6.38 -19.96
C GLN A 585 24.27 5.18 -20.18
N VAL A 586 23.41 4.87 -19.20
CA VAL A 586 22.47 3.75 -19.31
C VAL A 586 21.48 3.99 -20.43
N PHE A 587 20.88 5.18 -20.52
CA PHE A 587 19.93 5.48 -21.60
C PHE A 587 20.60 5.46 -22.98
N ASP A 588 21.84 5.95 -23.13
CA ASP A 588 22.55 5.88 -24.40
C ASP A 588 22.76 4.42 -24.86
N SER A 589 23.14 3.53 -23.93
CA SER A 589 23.20 2.09 -24.20
C SER A 589 21.84 1.51 -24.59
N LEU A 590 20.75 1.94 -23.97
CA LEU A 590 19.40 1.43 -24.27
C LEU A 590 18.87 1.92 -25.63
N TYR A 591 19.20 3.13 -26.04
CA TYR A 591 18.88 3.63 -27.37
C TYR A 591 19.62 2.85 -28.45
N ARG A 592 20.92 2.60 -28.26
CA ARG A 592 21.70 1.75 -29.16
C ARG A 592 21.12 0.34 -29.26
N PHE A 593 20.74 -0.27 -28.14
CA PHE A 593 20.06 -1.57 -28.11
C PHE A 593 18.73 -1.55 -28.88
N ALA A 594 17.96 -0.46 -28.74
CA ALA A 594 16.70 -0.23 -29.45
C ALA A 594 16.87 0.22 -30.91
N GLU A 595 18.11 0.35 -31.43
CA GLU A 595 18.38 0.87 -32.78
C GLU A 595 17.83 2.29 -33.03
N LEU A 596 17.88 3.11 -31.98
CA LEU A 596 17.51 4.51 -32.00
C LEU A 596 18.74 5.37 -31.72
N GLU A 597 18.76 6.57 -32.32
CA GLU A 597 19.78 7.57 -32.03
C GLU A 597 19.38 8.42 -30.82
N MET A 598 20.34 8.71 -29.94
CA MET A 598 20.11 9.57 -28.79
C MET A 598 20.19 11.04 -29.21
N LEU A 599 19.04 11.67 -29.42
CA LEU A 599 18.93 13.08 -29.83
C LEU A 599 19.33 14.03 -28.70
N GLU A 600 19.91 15.18 -29.06
CA GLU A 600 20.44 16.15 -28.09
C GLU A 600 19.36 16.75 -27.19
N ASN A 601 18.17 17.02 -27.74
CA ASN A 601 17.02 17.48 -26.95
C ASN A 601 16.56 16.45 -25.91
N ILE A 602 16.74 15.15 -26.17
CA ILE A 602 16.43 14.07 -25.22
C ILE A 602 17.48 14.03 -24.12
N LYS A 603 18.77 14.19 -24.44
CA LYS A 603 19.85 14.29 -23.44
C LYS A 603 19.61 15.46 -22.48
N GLN A 604 19.30 16.64 -23.02
CA GLN A 604 18.97 17.83 -22.23
C GLN A 604 17.74 17.58 -21.34
N TRP A 605 16.74 16.88 -21.86
CA TRP A 605 15.55 16.51 -21.09
C TRP A 605 15.89 15.55 -19.94
N ILE A 606 16.74 14.53 -20.16
CA ILE A 606 17.20 13.61 -19.11
C ILE A 606 17.82 14.40 -17.97
N VAL A 607 18.83 15.24 -18.27
CA VAL A 607 19.53 16.05 -17.27
C VAL A 607 18.53 16.90 -16.47
N LYS A 608 17.60 17.56 -17.16
CA LYS A 608 16.59 18.41 -16.52
C LYS A 608 15.71 17.66 -15.50
N ILE A 609 15.33 16.41 -15.78
CA ILE A 609 14.41 15.67 -14.91
C ILE A 609 15.13 14.87 -13.82
N THR A 610 16.39 14.48 -14.03
CA THR A 610 17.19 13.70 -13.07
C THR A 610 18.07 14.56 -12.16
N GLN A 611 18.37 15.79 -12.59
CA GLN A 611 19.10 16.82 -11.85
C GLN A 611 18.32 18.15 -11.88
N PRO A 612 17.07 18.17 -11.38
CA PRO A 612 16.22 19.36 -11.42
C PRO A 612 16.72 20.48 -10.50
N SER A 613 16.38 21.72 -10.87
CA SER A 613 16.59 22.87 -10.00
C SER A 613 15.75 22.76 -8.72
N PHE A 614 16.17 23.44 -7.65
CA PHE A 614 15.41 23.50 -6.39
C PHE A 614 13.97 24.00 -6.60
N ALA A 615 13.77 24.98 -7.50
CA ALA A 615 12.46 25.52 -7.83
C ALA A 615 11.55 24.48 -8.49
N ASP A 616 12.10 23.63 -9.36
CA ASP A 616 11.35 22.57 -10.02
C ASP A 616 11.03 21.42 -9.07
N LEU A 617 11.97 21.04 -8.18
CA LEU A 617 11.73 20.07 -7.11
C LEU A 617 10.58 20.50 -6.20
N LYS A 618 10.58 21.76 -5.75
CA LYS A 618 9.53 22.29 -4.87
C LYS A 618 8.14 22.29 -5.52
N LYS A 619 8.05 22.51 -6.83
CA LYS A 619 6.77 22.42 -7.58
C LYS A 619 6.22 20.99 -7.62
N GLU A 620 7.11 20.00 -7.62
CA GLU A 620 6.77 18.58 -7.81
C GLU A 620 6.67 17.78 -6.51
N GLU A 621 7.11 18.33 -5.37
CA GLU A 621 7.13 17.67 -4.06
C GLU A 621 5.76 17.10 -3.63
N LYS A 622 4.67 17.81 -3.96
CA LYS A 622 3.30 17.39 -3.62
C LYS A 622 2.72 16.32 -4.54
N ARG A 623 3.44 15.88 -5.58
CA ARG A 623 2.97 14.91 -6.59
C ARG A 623 3.64 13.54 -6.38
N PRO A 624 2.95 12.55 -5.77
CA PRO A 624 3.54 11.24 -5.43
C PRO A 624 4.07 10.45 -6.64
N VAL A 625 3.53 10.74 -7.82
CA VAL A 625 3.87 10.09 -9.10
C VAL A 625 4.79 10.94 -9.99
N SER A 626 5.35 12.05 -9.48
CA SER A 626 6.25 12.88 -10.27
C SER A 626 7.52 12.12 -10.67
N MET A 627 7.93 12.35 -11.93
CA MET A 627 9.15 11.82 -12.54
C MET A 627 10.33 12.79 -12.45
N ILE A 628 10.10 14.04 -12.04
CA ILE A 628 11.14 15.05 -11.86
C ILE A 628 11.68 14.90 -10.43
N ARG A 629 12.88 14.36 -10.29
CA ARG A 629 13.52 14.10 -8.99
C ARG A 629 15.03 14.10 -9.13
N ASN A 630 15.73 14.43 -8.05
CA ASN A 630 17.14 14.12 -7.94
C ASN A 630 17.31 12.60 -7.90
N SER A 631 17.85 12.03 -8.98
CA SER A 631 18.01 10.59 -9.17
C SER A 631 18.88 9.93 -8.09
N LEU A 632 19.95 10.59 -7.65
CA LEU A 632 20.82 10.10 -6.57
C LEU A 632 20.14 10.12 -5.20
N GLU A 633 19.35 11.15 -4.90
CA GLU A 633 18.59 11.18 -3.64
C GLU A 633 17.53 10.07 -3.58
N VAL A 634 16.91 9.74 -4.72
CA VAL A 634 15.89 8.68 -4.81
C VAL A 634 16.48 7.30 -4.46
N LEU A 635 17.77 7.07 -4.69
CA LEU A 635 18.44 5.81 -4.36
C LEU A 635 18.44 5.54 -2.86
N ASN A 636 18.74 6.54 -2.04
CA ASN A 636 18.98 6.35 -0.60
C ASN A 636 17.84 6.84 0.29
N LYS A 637 16.92 7.68 -0.20
CA LYS A 637 15.84 8.27 0.61
C LYS A 637 14.95 7.25 1.32
N TRP A 638 14.78 6.05 0.75
CA TRP A 638 13.98 5.00 1.38
C TRP A 638 14.64 4.43 2.63
N ARG A 639 15.97 4.43 2.73
CA ARG A 639 16.74 3.82 3.82
C ARG A 639 16.46 4.45 5.18
N LEU A 640 16.31 5.78 5.20
CA LEU A 640 15.96 6.54 6.42
C LEU A 640 14.48 6.39 6.82
N LEU A 641 13.66 5.91 5.89
CA LEU A 641 12.21 5.71 6.05
C LEU A 641 11.86 4.22 6.06
N ALA A 642 12.86 3.34 6.17
CA ALA A 642 12.69 1.91 6.11
C ALA A 642 12.43 1.38 7.51
N ASP A 643 11.43 0.51 7.65
CA ASP A 643 11.29 -0.28 8.87
C ASP A 643 12.29 -1.45 8.76
N SER A 644 13.25 -1.54 9.69
CA SER A 644 14.28 -2.59 9.70
C SER A 644 13.66 -3.99 9.70
N CYS A 645 12.50 -4.12 10.32
CA CYS A 645 11.69 -5.32 10.36
C CYS A 645 11.21 -5.76 8.98
N PHE A 646 10.70 -4.80 8.20
CA PHE A 646 10.22 -5.07 6.85
C PHE A 646 11.40 -5.34 5.93
N VAL A 647 12.52 -4.66 6.13
CA VAL A 647 13.76 -4.92 5.40
C VAL A 647 14.22 -6.35 5.62
N ASP A 648 14.27 -6.85 6.86
CA ASP A 648 14.63 -8.25 7.13
C ASP A 648 13.71 -9.25 6.42
N VAL A 649 12.39 -9.04 6.49
CA VAL A 649 11.41 -9.88 5.80
C VAL A 649 11.65 -9.86 4.28
N ILE A 650 11.91 -8.69 3.70
CA ILE A 650 12.16 -8.53 2.26
C ILE A 650 13.46 -9.24 1.87
N GLU A 651 14.56 -8.96 2.58
CA GLU A 651 15.87 -9.55 2.31
C GLU A 651 15.84 -11.07 2.43
N ARG A 652 15.05 -11.61 3.36
CA ARG A 652 14.87 -13.05 3.52
C ARG A 652 14.24 -13.69 2.28
N TYR A 653 13.10 -13.18 1.81
CA TYR A 653 12.39 -13.73 0.65
C TYR A 653 13.07 -13.42 -0.68
N CYS A 654 13.85 -12.34 -0.75
CA CYS A 654 14.46 -11.87 -1.98
C CYS A 654 15.96 -12.20 -2.08
N ARG A 655 16.51 -12.98 -1.14
CA ARG A 655 17.96 -13.20 -0.99
C ARG A 655 18.63 -13.66 -2.28
N ASP A 656 18.01 -14.59 -3.01
CA ASP A 656 18.59 -15.15 -4.23
C ASP A 656 18.53 -14.17 -5.39
N ALA A 657 17.37 -13.52 -5.62
CA ALA A 657 17.25 -12.43 -6.58
C ALA A 657 18.23 -11.27 -6.27
N MET A 658 18.44 -10.96 -4.98
CA MET A 658 19.39 -9.95 -4.54
C MET A 658 20.83 -10.29 -4.90
N LYS A 659 21.28 -11.52 -4.62
CA LYS A 659 22.61 -12.00 -4.99
C LYS A 659 22.84 -11.94 -6.50
N LEU A 660 21.85 -12.35 -7.30
CA LEU A 660 21.94 -12.35 -8.76
C LEU A 660 22.12 -10.93 -9.32
N MET A 661 21.43 -9.95 -8.73
CA MET A 661 21.46 -8.54 -9.13
C MET A 661 22.48 -7.69 -8.36
N GLY A 662 23.29 -8.30 -7.51
CA GLY A 662 24.35 -7.63 -6.74
C GLY A 662 23.84 -6.65 -5.69
N TYR A 663 22.64 -6.85 -5.16
CA TYR A 663 22.16 -6.10 -3.99
C TYR A 663 22.78 -6.66 -2.71
N VAL A 664 23.21 -5.77 -1.83
CA VAL A 664 23.82 -6.11 -0.54
C VAL A 664 22.73 -6.11 0.53
N ALA A 665 22.58 -7.25 1.21
CA ALA A 665 21.70 -7.39 2.37
C ALA A 665 22.26 -6.61 3.56
N THR A 666 21.37 -6.08 4.39
CA THR A 666 21.74 -5.45 5.65
C THR A 666 21.84 -6.46 6.79
N ASP A 667 21.23 -7.65 6.61
CA ASP A 667 21.25 -8.77 7.57
C ASP A 667 20.87 -8.31 9.01
N GLY A 668 19.91 -7.39 9.08
CA GLY A 668 19.40 -6.82 10.34
C GLY A 668 20.20 -5.63 10.89
N SER A 669 21.33 -5.25 10.28
CA SER A 669 22.11 -4.08 10.71
C SER A 669 21.41 -2.76 10.41
N VAL A 670 20.91 -2.10 11.46
CA VAL A 670 20.30 -0.77 11.37
C VAL A 670 21.33 0.29 10.97
N GLU A 671 22.56 0.16 11.44
CA GLU A 671 23.66 1.07 11.08
C GLU A 671 23.96 1.01 9.58
N MET A 672 24.11 -0.20 9.02
CA MET A 672 24.32 -0.40 7.60
C MET A 672 23.13 0.11 6.79
N LEU A 673 21.91 -0.15 7.24
CA LEU A 673 20.70 0.33 6.59
C LEU A 673 20.68 1.86 6.52
N GLN A 674 20.96 2.56 7.62
CA GLN A 674 20.81 4.02 7.70
C GLN A 674 22.01 4.80 7.14
N ASN A 675 23.20 4.21 7.10
CA ASN A 675 24.39 4.88 6.63
C ASN A 675 24.44 4.98 5.09
N SER A 676 24.06 6.13 4.55
CA SER A 676 24.01 6.37 3.09
C SER A 676 25.37 6.39 2.40
N THR A 677 26.49 6.44 3.14
CA THR A 677 27.83 6.33 2.54
C THR A 677 28.19 4.89 2.18
N ILE A 678 27.49 3.91 2.77
CA ILE A 678 27.66 2.49 2.45
C ILE A 678 26.71 2.14 1.30
N PRO A 679 27.23 1.78 0.10
CA PRO A 679 26.37 1.36 -1.00
C PRO A 679 25.70 0.01 -0.68
N LEU A 680 24.42 -0.14 -1.01
CA LEU A 680 23.66 -1.40 -0.85
C LEU A 680 23.55 -2.20 -2.16
N PHE A 681 24.44 -1.93 -3.10
CA PHE A 681 24.57 -2.67 -4.34
C PHE A 681 26.01 -2.57 -4.84
N ASN A 682 26.50 -3.65 -5.46
CA ASN A 682 27.84 -3.73 -6.04
C ASN A 682 27.82 -3.29 -7.50
N GLU A 683 28.90 -2.66 -7.98
CA GLU A 683 29.04 -2.29 -9.40
C GLU A 683 28.93 -3.51 -10.31
N ASN A 684 29.64 -4.58 -9.97
CA ASN A 684 29.61 -5.85 -10.71
C ASN A 684 28.65 -6.85 -10.08
N TYR A 685 27.87 -7.55 -10.90
CA TYR A 685 26.93 -8.57 -10.42
C TYR A 685 26.72 -9.73 -11.40
N THR A 686 26.30 -10.88 -10.87
CA THR A 686 26.24 -12.15 -11.61
C THR A 686 25.40 -12.05 -12.88
N ALA A 687 24.20 -11.47 -12.78
CA ALA A 687 23.27 -11.39 -13.91
C ALA A 687 23.75 -10.45 -15.04
N GLN A 688 24.67 -9.54 -14.74
CA GLN A 688 25.25 -8.62 -15.73
C GLN A 688 26.01 -9.37 -16.83
N ASN A 689 26.62 -10.50 -16.48
CA ASN A 689 27.47 -11.29 -17.38
C ASN A 689 26.68 -12.25 -18.29
N TRP A 690 25.34 -12.23 -18.25
CA TRP A 690 24.53 -13.18 -19.00
C TRP A 690 24.12 -12.69 -20.40
N ILE A 691 24.26 -11.38 -20.67
CA ILE A 691 23.62 -10.69 -21.81
C ILE A 691 24.53 -9.71 -22.55
#